data_AF-A0A2W5YUY7-F1
#
_entry.id   AF-A0A2W5YUY7-F1
#
_cell.length_a   1.000
_cell.length_b   1.000
_cell.length_c   1.000
_cell.angle_alpha   90.00
_cell.angle_beta   90.00
_cell.angle_gamma   90.00
#
_symmetry.space_group_name_H-M   'P 1'
#
loop_
_entity.id
_entity.type
_entity.pdbx_description
1 polymer ?
#
loop_
_entity_poly.entity_id
_entity_poly.type
_entity_poly.pdbx_seq_one_letter_code
_entity_poly.pdbx_strand_id
1 'polypeptide(L)'
;MREETLAGSDNVLITIGVSESELIVRYRPAGPVENALNLFLPLGTHRQIGAAVLPFAHALECSTVLLPFKSDLLLSAEIRESGVKCFRRVWDRWQWSERVETQEFEVTVGDGAVLFRIPRALLGDSSKIDFVIYAKDPEANQGWGWFWGCSQRSVTGGIGDKYIPHYHELQLDPEAGALATFRGRYGAEKSRIRIYQLFVRLFGNTNEHLKPNGSIVENGIGKFSDINEKAIASMREMGFTHLWLTGVLQQITSTDYSAIGKPADDADLLKGLAGSPYAIKDYFDVSPDYAEDPPERMTEFKALLDRLHRSKLKVLIDFVPNHVARSYNSSARPDLNFGLTDDRSKFFDPQNNFFYLQLGEGPPLRLPTWRDGIALSPTCSVEGMKCDGFFAGELDHGKVTGNNVASWSPGLGDWYETVKLNYGFNFMDPSQGTREYPSALAPDKPIPDTWIKMDRVIEHWQSIGVDGFRCDMSHMVPPEFWNWLIHRARQRAPETVFIAEAYDNDPTKVPGSDPIISRLAGERGNVMFDLLNAGFNAVYDDPTYKALKNIYDGQGWANDIDQSLGESFIFDNSLRYAENHDEVRLAARSQWQGLGMAVGRPVAALLYGLSRGPAMLYNGQEVGEPADGVEGFGGDDARTSIFDYWSMPELRKWVNGHRYEGAQLSVEQKELRAFYGRLMKLVGEPAFRDGAFFPLNPSNRNNPQYGRLPGEETSGHWLYAFLRSDISTPQRFLIVANLHPTNAPQDIRILLPADALQFLDLGGKPLDTPLELRERLFSEMDPIRLTTAEASTSGVTINQISPLSASYFEVRGL
;
A
#
# COMPACT_ATOMS: atom_id res chain seq x y z
N MET A 1 -23.56 27.99 -19.59
CA MET A 1 -22.18 27.47 -19.52
C MET A 1 -21.68 27.73 -18.11
N ARG A 2 -21.22 26.70 -17.41
CA ARG A 2 -20.58 26.82 -16.10
C ARG A 2 -19.08 26.91 -16.32
N GLU A 3 -18.40 27.84 -15.65
CA GLU A 3 -16.97 28.05 -15.83
C GLU A 3 -16.27 28.12 -14.47
N GLU A 4 -15.10 27.49 -14.36
CA GLU A 4 -14.26 27.50 -13.17
C GLU A 4 -12.79 27.61 -13.59
N THR A 5 -12.01 28.43 -12.89
CA THR A 5 -10.57 28.56 -13.14
C THR A 5 -9.77 27.92 -12.01
N LEU A 6 -8.90 26.99 -12.37
CA LEU A 6 -7.97 26.28 -11.52
C LEU A 6 -6.58 26.88 -11.71
N ALA A 7 -5.81 26.98 -10.63
CA ALA A 7 -4.39 27.29 -10.74
C ALA A 7 -3.58 25.99 -10.68
N GLY A 8 -2.76 25.77 -11.70
CA GLY A 8 -1.85 24.65 -11.85
C GLY A 8 -0.45 24.91 -11.31
N SER A 9 0.49 24.02 -11.62
CA SER A 9 1.90 24.24 -11.30
C SER A 9 2.51 25.35 -12.15
N ASP A 10 3.67 25.84 -11.72
CA ASP A 10 4.51 26.75 -12.53
C ASP A 10 3.74 27.97 -13.07
N ASN A 11 2.77 28.47 -12.29
CA ASN A 11 1.85 29.57 -12.61
C ASN A 11 0.93 29.36 -13.83
N VAL A 12 0.68 28.11 -14.22
CA VAL A 12 -0.33 27.76 -15.22
C VAL A 12 -1.74 28.06 -14.71
N LEU A 13 -2.59 28.62 -15.57
CA LEU A 13 -4.03 28.77 -15.31
C LEU A 13 -4.83 27.87 -16.24
N ILE A 14 -5.79 27.14 -15.68
CA ILE A 14 -6.66 26.22 -16.41
C ILE A 14 -8.09 26.69 -16.20
N THR A 15 -8.78 27.10 -17.27
CA THR A 15 -10.19 27.45 -17.18
C THR A 15 -11.03 26.35 -17.83
N ILE A 16 -11.94 25.77 -17.07
CA ILE A 16 -12.85 24.71 -17.51
C ILE A 16 -14.23 25.32 -17.70
N GLY A 17 -14.83 25.10 -18.87
CA GLY A 17 -16.19 25.47 -19.19
C GLY A 17 -17.02 24.24 -19.55
N VAL A 18 -18.21 24.07 -18.98
CA VAL A 18 -19.13 22.98 -19.35
C VAL A 18 -20.46 23.56 -19.85
N SER A 19 -20.94 22.98 -20.94
CA SER A 19 -22.25 23.23 -21.55
C SER A 19 -22.94 21.91 -21.90
N GLU A 20 -24.19 21.98 -22.36
CA GLU A 20 -24.95 20.80 -22.79
C GLU A 20 -24.31 20.09 -23.98
N SER A 21 -23.57 20.80 -24.84
CA SER A 21 -23.00 20.26 -26.08
C SER A 21 -21.49 20.04 -26.01
N GLU A 22 -20.77 20.77 -25.16
CA GLU A 22 -19.30 20.79 -25.16
C GLU A 22 -18.67 20.97 -23.77
N LEU A 23 -17.49 20.37 -23.59
CA LEU A 23 -16.50 20.67 -22.55
C LEU A 23 -15.40 21.55 -23.18
N ILE A 24 -15.11 22.67 -22.54
CA ILE A 24 -14.09 23.64 -22.92
C ILE A 24 -12.97 23.59 -21.89
N VAL A 25 -11.73 23.49 -22.35
CA VAL A 25 -10.55 23.50 -21.47
C VAL A 25 -9.53 24.50 -22.04
N ARG A 26 -9.31 25.59 -21.31
CA ARG A 26 -8.35 26.63 -21.67
C ARG A 26 -7.11 26.48 -20.81
N TYR A 27 -5.97 26.20 -21.41
CA TYR A 27 -4.66 26.14 -20.76
C TYR A 27 -3.88 27.44 -21.07
N ARG A 28 -3.52 28.19 -20.04
CA ARG A 28 -2.68 29.39 -20.15
C ARG A 28 -1.36 29.16 -19.42
N PRO A 29 -0.23 29.05 -20.14
CA PRO A 29 1.09 28.98 -19.51
C PRO A 29 1.49 30.31 -18.87
N ALA A 30 2.52 30.29 -18.03
CA ALA A 30 3.04 31.48 -17.36
C ALA A 30 3.85 32.42 -18.27
N GLY A 31 4.43 31.88 -19.35
CA GLY A 31 5.15 32.63 -20.39
C GLY A 31 4.41 32.61 -21.72
N PRO A 32 4.86 33.39 -22.72
CA PRO A 32 4.30 33.33 -24.06
C PRO A 32 4.52 31.92 -24.66
N VAL A 33 3.56 31.46 -25.45
CA VAL A 33 3.68 30.20 -26.22
C VAL A 33 4.59 30.49 -27.42
N GLU A 34 5.89 30.62 -27.17
CA GLU A 34 6.91 30.75 -28.21
C GLU A 34 7.46 29.36 -28.53
N ASN A 35 7.18 28.87 -29.75
CA ASN A 35 7.69 27.60 -30.31
C ASN A 35 7.15 26.29 -29.69
N ALA A 36 7.55 25.15 -30.26
CA ALA A 36 6.89 23.84 -30.20
C ALA A 36 6.37 23.41 -28.82
N LEU A 37 5.04 23.33 -28.67
CA LEU A 37 4.39 22.89 -27.44
C LEU A 37 3.39 21.77 -27.72
N ASN A 38 3.47 20.68 -26.97
CA ASN A 38 2.50 19.61 -27.00
C ASN A 38 1.65 19.65 -25.73
N LEU A 39 0.33 19.75 -25.88
CA LEU A 39 -0.61 19.63 -24.75
C LEU A 39 -1.24 18.25 -24.75
N PHE A 40 -1.40 17.71 -23.55
CA PHE A 40 -1.97 16.40 -23.33
C PHE A 40 -3.10 16.51 -22.31
N LEU A 41 -4.18 15.83 -22.63
CA LEU A 41 -5.41 15.84 -21.89
C LEU A 41 -5.91 14.41 -21.68
N PRO A 42 -5.35 13.69 -20.68
CA PRO A 42 -5.89 12.44 -20.21
C PRO A 42 -7.24 12.64 -19.51
N LEU A 43 -8.20 11.80 -19.88
CA LEU A 43 -9.56 11.78 -19.36
C LEU A 43 -9.90 10.36 -18.87
N GLY A 44 -10.51 10.28 -17.69
CA GLY A 44 -11.18 9.08 -17.18
C GLY A 44 -12.66 9.19 -17.51
N THR A 45 -13.09 8.58 -18.61
CA THR A 45 -14.50 8.55 -19.04
C THR A 45 -15.28 7.40 -18.42
N HIS A 46 -14.59 6.49 -17.74
CA HIS A 46 -15.14 5.30 -17.06
C HIS A 46 -15.89 4.34 -18.00
N ARG A 47 -15.71 4.45 -19.32
CA ARG A 47 -16.29 3.53 -20.31
C ARG A 47 -15.49 2.24 -20.38
N GLN A 48 -14.20 2.33 -20.08
CA GLN A 48 -13.27 1.21 -20.09
C GLN A 48 -12.47 1.19 -18.79
N ILE A 49 -11.70 0.12 -18.60
CA ILE A 49 -10.86 -0.07 -17.43
C ILE A 49 -9.78 1.03 -17.31
N GLY A 50 -9.21 1.45 -18.45
CA GLY A 50 -8.18 2.48 -18.55
C GLY A 50 -6.82 2.07 -17.97
N ALA A 51 -5.87 3.00 -17.97
CA ALA A 51 -4.55 2.86 -17.36
C ALA A 51 -4.16 4.14 -16.59
N ALA A 52 -3.40 3.96 -15.51
CA ALA A 52 -2.79 5.08 -14.78
C ALA A 52 -1.48 5.54 -15.42
N VAL A 53 -0.94 4.75 -16.35
CA VAL A 53 0.30 5.03 -17.06
C VAL A 53 -0.04 5.52 -18.45
N LEU A 54 0.38 6.74 -18.78
CA LEU A 54 0.22 7.27 -20.12
C LEU A 54 1.35 6.81 -21.02
N PRO A 55 1.02 6.40 -22.26
CA PRO A 55 2.02 5.91 -23.20
C PRO A 55 2.93 7.05 -23.63
N PHE A 56 4.11 6.68 -24.10
CA PHE A 56 5.10 7.64 -24.57
C PHE A 56 5.76 7.20 -25.87
N ALA A 57 6.26 8.19 -26.61
CA ALA A 57 6.94 8.04 -27.88
C ALA A 57 7.98 9.16 -27.99
N HIS A 58 9.21 8.76 -28.29
CA HIS A 58 10.35 9.67 -28.45
C HIS A 58 10.04 10.77 -29.48
N ALA A 59 10.37 12.02 -29.15
CA ALA A 59 10.10 13.24 -29.92
C ALA A 59 8.61 13.57 -30.17
N LEU A 60 7.67 12.76 -29.66
CA LEU A 60 6.22 12.97 -29.82
C LEU A 60 5.53 13.20 -28.47
N GLU A 61 5.54 12.19 -27.60
CA GLU A 61 4.85 12.19 -26.30
C GLU A 61 5.81 12.38 -25.11
N CYS A 62 7.12 12.35 -25.39
CA CYS A 62 8.24 12.65 -24.47
C CYS A 62 8.41 11.60 -23.36
N SER A 63 8.83 11.97 -22.15
CA SER A 63 8.89 11.08 -20.97
C SER A 63 7.52 10.63 -20.48
N THR A 64 7.44 9.65 -19.59
CA THR A 64 6.17 9.12 -19.07
C THR A 64 5.48 10.09 -18.11
N VAL A 65 4.13 10.08 -18.10
CA VAL A 65 3.34 10.72 -17.05
C VAL A 65 2.46 9.69 -16.37
N LEU A 66 2.52 9.66 -15.05
CA LEU A 66 1.81 8.73 -14.17
C LEU A 66 0.67 9.47 -13.50
N LEU A 67 -0.52 8.88 -13.57
CA LEU A 67 -1.76 9.47 -13.12
C LEU A 67 -2.24 8.85 -11.79
N PRO A 68 -3.02 9.61 -11.01
CA PRO A 68 -3.64 9.12 -9.79
C PRO A 68 -4.97 8.41 -10.06
N PHE A 69 -5.45 8.40 -11.30
CA PHE A 69 -6.66 7.73 -11.77
C PHE A 69 -6.36 6.94 -13.05
N LYS A 70 -7.31 6.11 -13.50
CA LYS A 70 -7.19 5.38 -14.77
C LYS A 70 -7.83 6.17 -15.91
N SER A 71 -7.01 6.60 -16.86
CA SER A 71 -7.47 7.24 -18.09
C SER A 71 -7.81 6.20 -19.14
N ASP A 72 -8.92 6.39 -19.84
CA ASP A 72 -9.34 5.57 -20.99
C ASP A 72 -9.42 6.37 -22.30
N LEU A 73 -9.20 7.68 -22.25
CA LEU A 73 -9.17 8.57 -23.40
C LEU A 73 -8.06 9.60 -23.22
N LEU A 74 -7.14 9.68 -24.18
CA LEU A 74 -6.10 10.71 -24.22
C LEU A 74 -6.30 11.58 -25.46
N LEU A 75 -6.61 12.85 -25.24
CA LEU A 75 -6.62 13.88 -26.28
C LEU A 75 -5.29 14.64 -26.23
N SER A 76 -4.72 14.98 -27.38
CA SER A 76 -3.50 15.79 -27.41
C SER A 76 -3.48 16.75 -28.60
N ALA A 77 -2.73 17.83 -28.46
CA ALA A 77 -2.54 18.82 -29.50
C ALA A 77 -1.05 19.16 -29.66
N GLU A 78 -0.55 19.10 -30.88
CA GLU A 78 0.77 19.60 -31.25
C GLU A 78 0.63 21.02 -31.79
N ILE A 79 1.33 21.96 -31.16
CA ILE A 79 1.35 23.36 -31.56
C ILE A 79 2.71 23.63 -32.18
N ARG A 80 2.71 24.03 -33.44
CA ARG A 80 3.88 24.44 -34.21
C ARG A 80 3.57 25.74 -34.95
N GLU A 81 4.60 26.39 -35.49
CA GLU A 81 4.40 27.55 -36.37
C GLU A 81 3.52 27.22 -37.60
N SER A 82 3.58 25.98 -38.08
CA SER A 82 2.79 25.49 -39.22
C SER A 82 1.31 25.26 -38.92
N GLY A 83 0.90 25.31 -37.65
CA GLY A 83 -0.49 25.13 -37.22
C GLY A 83 -0.64 24.18 -36.03
N VAL A 84 -1.91 23.85 -35.74
CA VAL A 84 -2.29 22.93 -34.66
C VAL A 84 -2.75 21.60 -35.25
N LYS A 85 -2.22 20.49 -34.72
CA LYS A 85 -2.68 19.14 -35.05
C LYS A 85 -3.24 18.45 -33.81
N CYS A 86 -4.41 17.84 -33.95
CA CYS A 86 -5.13 17.19 -32.86
C CYS A 86 -5.03 15.67 -33.00
N PHE A 87 -4.82 14.98 -31.88
CA PHE A 87 -4.68 13.53 -31.86
C PHE A 87 -5.48 12.91 -30.73
N ARG A 88 -5.87 11.65 -30.94
CA ARG A 88 -6.58 10.82 -29.95
C ARG A 88 -5.89 9.47 -29.77
N ARG A 89 -5.89 8.99 -28.53
CA ARG A 89 -5.71 7.57 -28.17
C ARG A 89 -6.85 7.13 -27.27
N VAL A 90 -7.28 5.89 -27.42
CA VAL A 90 -8.29 5.27 -26.55
C VAL A 90 -7.70 4.04 -25.91
N TRP A 91 -8.11 3.76 -24.68
CA TRP A 91 -7.86 2.46 -24.08
C TRP A 91 -8.89 1.48 -24.65
N ASP A 92 -8.42 0.48 -25.38
CA ASP A 92 -9.26 -0.56 -25.95
C ASP A 92 -8.54 -1.89 -25.87
N ARG A 93 -9.31 -2.97 -25.63
CA ARG A 93 -8.78 -4.34 -25.62
C ARG A 93 -7.46 -4.47 -24.83
N TRP A 94 -7.44 -3.93 -23.61
CA TRP A 94 -6.33 -4.03 -22.63
C TRP A 94 -5.05 -3.28 -23.00
N GLN A 95 -5.09 -2.33 -23.93
CA GLN A 95 -3.94 -1.51 -24.27
C GLN A 95 -4.35 -0.12 -24.80
N TRP A 96 -3.39 0.79 -24.87
CA TRP A 96 -3.56 2.04 -25.60
C TRP A 96 -3.57 1.79 -27.10
N SER A 97 -4.54 2.37 -27.82
CA SER A 97 -4.53 2.39 -29.28
C SER A 97 -3.30 3.12 -29.82
N GLU A 98 -3.00 2.94 -31.10
CA GLU A 98 -2.11 3.86 -31.81
C GLU A 98 -2.61 5.30 -31.72
N ARG A 99 -1.69 6.24 -31.86
CA ARG A 99 -1.98 7.67 -31.91
C ARG A 99 -2.52 8.05 -33.28
N VAL A 100 -3.75 8.58 -33.31
CA VAL A 100 -4.45 8.92 -34.56
C VAL A 100 -4.74 10.42 -34.63
N GLU A 101 -4.36 11.08 -35.72
CA GLU A 101 -4.75 12.46 -36.02
C GLU A 101 -6.27 12.54 -36.24
N THR A 102 -6.95 13.51 -35.64
CA THR A 102 -8.43 13.57 -35.62
C THR A 102 -8.96 15.00 -35.73
N GLN A 103 -10.22 15.12 -36.17
CA GLN A 103 -11.01 16.36 -36.20
C GLN A 103 -12.24 16.29 -35.26
N GLU A 104 -12.31 15.27 -34.40
CA GLU A 104 -13.44 15.06 -33.47
C GLU A 104 -13.52 16.10 -32.34
N PHE A 105 -12.46 16.89 -32.15
CA PHE A 105 -12.42 18.02 -31.24
C PHE A 105 -11.58 19.13 -31.88
N GLU A 106 -11.80 20.36 -31.43
CA GLU A 106 -11.10 21.54 -31.96
C GLU A 106 -10.10 22.07 -30.93
N VAL A 107 -8.91 22.45 -31.38
CA VAL A 107 -7.94 23.19 -30.57
C VAL A 107 -7.53 24.47 -31.27
N THR A 108 -7.69 25.59 -30.59
CA THR A 108 -7.27 26.91 -31.09
C THR A 108 -6.22 27.54 -30.16
N VAL A 109 -5.35 28.35 -30.75
CA VAL A 109 -4.33 29.12 -30.02
C VAL A 109 -4.62 30.60 -30.24
N GLY A 110 -4.78 31.34 -29.14
CA GLY A 110 -5.14 32.75 -29.16
C GLY A 110 -5.12 33.34 -27.76
N ASP A 111 -4.90 34.65 -27.64
CA ASP A 111 -4.86 35.37 -26.35
C ASP A 111 -3.90 34.76 -25.32
N GLY A 112 -2.75 34.25 -25.80
CA GLY A 112 -1.73 33.59 -24.97
C GLY A 112 -2.20 32.28 -24.32
N ALA A 113 -3.25 31.64 -24.84
CA ALA A 113 -3.80 30.40 -24.31
C ALA A 113 -4.08 29.39 -25.42
N VAL A 114 -4.18 28.12 -25.01
CA VAL A 114 -4.58 26.99 -25.85
C VAL A 114 -5.97 26.55 -25.39
N LEU A 115 -6.92 26.50 -26.33
CA LEU A 115 -8.32 26.22 -26.04
C LEU A 115 -8.74 24.91 -26.69
N PHE A 116 -9.07 23.90 -25.89
CA PHE A 116 -9.74 22.68 -26.34
C PHE A 116 -11.25 22.89 -26.31
N ARG A 117 -11.93 22.52 -27.39
CA ARG A 117 -13.39 22.39 -27.49
C ARG A 117 -13.73 20.94 -27.78
N ILE A 118 -14.31 20.26 -26.79
CA ILE A 118 -14.51 18.81 -26.80
C ILE A 118 -16.02 18.54 -26.83
N PRO A 119 -16.56 17.96 -27.92
CA PRO A 119 -17.97 17.60 -27.97
C PRO A 119 -18.33 16.60 -26.87
N ARG A 120 -19.50 16.79 -26.22
CA ARG A 120 -19.99 15.86 -25.18
C ARG A 120 -20.11 14.43 -25.70
N ALA A 121 -20.46 14.24 -26.97
CA ALA A 121 -20.53 12.93 -27.60
C ALA A 121 -19.21 12.13 -27.54
N LEU A 122 -18.05 12.80 -27.56
CA LEU A 122 -16.74 12.13 -27.46
C LEU A 122 -16.49 11.56 -26.05
N LEU A 123 -17.11 12.17 -25.03
CA LEU A 123 -17.01 11.79 -23.63
C LEU A 123 -18.00 10.66 -23.24
N GLY A 124 -18.92 10.31 -24.14
CA GLY A 124 -20.00 9.36 -23.89
C GLY A 124 -21.04 9.88 -22.90
N ASP A 125 -21.79 8.96 -22.30
CA ASP A 125 -22.91 9.27 -21.40
C ASP A 125 -22.49 9.56 -19.95
N SER A 126 -21.18 9.67 -19.68
CA SER A 126 -20.72 9.91 -18.32
C SER A 126 -21.17 11.29 -17.83
N SER A 127 -21.67 11.32 -16.59
CA SER A 127 -21.98 12.55 -15.86
C SER A 127 -20.75 13.16 -15.19
N LYS A 128 -19.67 12.38 -15.06
CA LYS A 128 -18.42 12.72 -14.36
C LYS A 128 -17.21 12.33 -15.19
N ILE A 129 -16.18 13.17 -15.21
CA ILE A 129 -14.92 12.86 -15.91
C ILE A 129 -13.75 13.20 -15.01
N ASP A 130 -12.83 12.26 -14.86
CA ASP A 130 -11.54 12.52 -14.24
C ASP A 130 -10.62 13.23 -15.24
N PHE A 131 -9.96 14.29 -14.81
CA PHE A 131 -9.26 15.20 -15.70
C PHE A 131 -7.92 15.66 -15.11
N VAL A 132 -6.91 15.62 -15.97
CA VAL A 132 -5.63 16.34 -15.82
C VAL A 132 -5.27 16.93 -17.18
N ILE A 133 -4.66 18.12 -17.21
CA ILE A 133 -4.04 18.68 -18.41
C ILE A 133 -2.59 19.06 -18.11
N TYR A 134 -1.68 18.79 -19.05
CA TYR A 134 -0.27 19.16 -18.93
C TYR A 134 0.33 19.49 -20.28
N ALA A 135 1.45 20.23 -20.26
CA ALA A 135 2.19 20.60 -21.45
C ALA A 135 3.64 20.11 -21.41
N LYS A 136 4.16 19.74 -22.57
CA LYS A 136 5.57 19.38 -22.77
C LYS A 136 6.14 20.06 -23.99
N ASP A 137 7.40 20.44 -23.92
CA ASP A 137 8.21 20.80 -25.10
C ASP A 137 8.92 19.53 -25.59
N PRO A 138 8.58 19.01 -26.77
CA PRO A 138 9.16 17.78 -27.32
C PRO A 138 10.53 17.97 -27.96
N GLU A 139 10.97 19.20 -28.22
CA GLU A 139 12.28 19.49 -28.83
C GLU A 139 13.39 19.50 -27.78
N ALA A 140 13.04 19.70 -26.51
CA ALA A 140 13.95 19.62 -25.39
C ALA A 140 14.46 18.19 -25.12
N ASN A 141 15.59 18.10 -24.42
CA ASN A 141 16.18 16.85 -23.91
C ASN A 141 16.30 15.74 -24.99
N GLN A 142 16.74 16.12 -26.19
CA GLN A 142 16.93 15.18 -27.31
C GLN A 142 15.67 14.38 -27.66
N GLY A 143 14.47 14.97 -27.56
CA GLY A 143 13.21 14.27 -27.87
C GLY A 143 12.55 13.58 -26.66
N TRP A 144 13.20 13.54 -25.50
CA TRP A 144 12.58 13.13 -24.24
C TRP A 144 11.77 14.24 -23.58
N GLY A 145 11.90 15.45 -24.11
CA GLY A 145 11.11 16.63 -23.80
C GLY A 145 11.37 17.24 -22.42
N TRP A 146 10.72 18.37 -22.21
CA TRP A 146 10.65 19.10 -20.95
C TRP A 146 9.20 19.24 -20.52
N PHE A 147 8.86 18.79 -19.31
CA PHE A 147 7.54 18.99 -18.70
C PHE A 147 7.43 20.44 -18.23
N TRP A 148 6.48 21.20 -18.77
CA TRP A 148 6.33 22.62 -18.45
C TRP A 148 5.50 22.88 -17.21
N GLY A 149 4.37 22.19 -17.09
CA GLY A 149 3.43 22.38 -15.99
C GLY A 149 2.11 21.66 -16.27
N CYS A 150 1.27 21.58 -15.23
CA CYS A 150 0.00 20.86 -15.31
C CYS A 150 -1.07 21.47 -14.43
N SER A 151 -2.27 20.89 -14.44
CA SER A 151 -3.38 21.27 -13.58
C SER A 151 -3.19 21.01 -12.07
N GLN A 152 -2.03 20.48 -11.65
CA GLN A 152 -1.74 20.17 -10.25
C GLN A 152 -0.55 21.01 -9.75
N ARG A 153 -0.75 21.79 -8.68
CA ARG A 153 0.22 22.80 -8.21
C ARG A 153 1.55 22.27 -7.70
N SER A 154 1.58 21.12 -7.05
CA SER A 154 2.79 20.54 -6.42
C SER A 154 3.71 19.81 -7.39
N VAL A 155 3.34 19.61 -8.66
CA VAL A 155 4.19 18.96 -9.66
C VAL A 155 5.05 20.01 -10.35
N THR A 156 6.37 19.94 -10.20
CA THR A 156 7.28 20.92 -10.81
C THR A 156 7.69 20.53 -12.22
N GLY A 157 7.91 21.56 -13.05
CA GLY A 157 8.52 21.43 -14.37
C GLY A 157 9.88 20.73 -14.36
N GLY A 158 10.26 20.10 -15.48
CA GLY A 158 11.58 19.45 -15.63
C GLY A 158 11.61 18.27 -16.59
N ILE A 159 12.75 17.60 -16.65
CA ILE A 159 12.97 16.38 -17.46
C ILE A 159 12.55 15.11 -16.70
N GLY A 160 12.44 14.01 -17.43
CA GLY A 160 12.17 12.68 -16.89
C GLY A 160 10.69 12.41 -16.63
N ASP A 161 10.42 11.24 -16.08
CA ASP A 161 9.05 10.79 -15.79
C ASP A 161 8.43 11.61 -14.64
N LYS A 162 7.12 11.84 -14.72
CA LYS A 162 6.39 12.69 -13.77
C LYS A 162 5.17 11.98 -13.20
N TYR A 163 5.07 11.93 -11.87
CA TYR A 163 3.85 11.53 -11.18
C TYR A 163 3.00 12.76 -10.83
N ILE A 164 1.75 12.74 -11.26
CA ILE A 164 0.75 13.74 -10.88
C ILE A 164 -0.11 13.14 -9.76
N PRO A 165 -0.01 13.61 -8.50
CA PRO A 165 -0.63 12.94 -7.35
C PRO A 165 -2.12 13.21 -7.19
N HIS A 166 -2.65 14.23 -7.87
CA HIS A 166 -4.04 14.69 -7.76
C HIS A 166 -4.62 15.09 -9.09
N TYR A 167 -5.94 14.99 -9.20
CA TYR A 167 -6.71 15.28 -10.41
C TYR A 167 -7.98 16.06 -10.06
N HIS A 168 -8.73 16.48 -11.08
CA HIS A 168 -10.04 17.06 -10.92
C HIS A 168 -11.12 16.14 -11.49
N GLU A 169 -12.11 15.79 -10.68
CA GLU A 169 -13.35 15.17 -11.14
C GLU A 169 -14.29 16.30 -11.59
N LEU A 170 -14.63 16.33 -12.88
CA LEU A 170 -15.50 17.32 -13.48
C LEU A 170 -16.94 16.84 -13.46
N GLN A 171 -17.85 17.66 -12.95
CA GLN A 171 -19.29 17.40 -13.02
C GLN A 171 -19.85 18.01 -14.31
N LEU A 172 -20.33 17.14 -15.19
CA LEU A 172 -20.78 17.53 -16.51
C LEU A 172 -22.26 17.86 -16.57
N ASP A 173 -23.02 17.41 -15.57
CA ASP A 173 -24.42 17.77 -15.38
C ASP A 173 -24.54 19.26 -14.98
N PRO A 174 -25.21 20.10 -15.80
CA PRO A 174 -25.41 21.52 -15.51
C PRO A 174 -26.10 21.80 -14.18
N GLU A 175 -26.93 20.90 -13.68
CA GLU A 175 -27.74 21.08 -12.46
C GLU A 175 -27.02 20.66 -11.16
N ALA A 176 -25.86 20.02 -11.28
CA ALA A 176 -25.17 19.41 -10.14
C ALA A 176 -24.03 20.27 -9.56
N GLY A 177 -23.82 20.17 -8.23
CA GLY A 177 -22.92 20.95 -7.35
C GLY A 177 -21.70 21.71 -7.92
N ALA A 178 -20.49 21.44 -7.40
CA ALA A 178 -19.27 22.11 -7.86
C ALA A 178 -18.86 21.60 -9.25
N LEU A 179 -18.26 22.45 -10.10
CA LEU A 179 -17.89 22.06 -11.46
C LEU A 179 -16.66 21.15 -11.45
N ALA A 180 -15.61 21.53 -10.73
CA ALA A 180 -14.43 20.70 -10.53
C ALA A 180 -14.26 20.34 -9.05
N THR A 181 -14.05 19.06 -8.76
CA THR A 181 -13.72 18.58 -7.41
C THR A 181 -12.32 18.02 -7.39
N PHE A 182 -11.47 18.52 -6.49
CA PHE A 182 -10.11 18.01 -6.30
C PHE A 182 -10.12 16.61 -5.67
N ARG A 183 -9.41 15.67 -6.30
CA ARG A 183 -9.32 14.26 -5.92
C ARG A 183 -7.87 13.79 -5.93
N GLY A 184 -7.59 12.74 -5.16
CA GLY A 184 -6.31 12.02 -5.20
C GLY A 184 -6.51 10.56 -5.56
N ARG A 185 -5.44 9.76 -5.55
CA ARG A 185 -5.50 8.32 -5.83
C ARG A 185 -6.49 7.53 -4.94
N TYR A 186 -6.78 8.06 -3.75
CA TYR A 186 -7.72 7.48 -2.78
C TYR A 186 -9.16 8.02 -2.94
N GLY A 187 -9.50 8.63 -4.09
CA GLY A 187 -10.86 9.07 -4.40
C GLY A 187 -11.25 10.38 -3.74
N ALA A 188 -12.49 10.46 -3.24
CA ALA A 188 -13.06 11.68 -2.67
C ALA A 188 -12.50 12.06 -1.30
N GLU A 189 -11.83 11.12 -0.64
CA GLU A 189 -11.38 11.27 0.72
C GLU A 189 -10.15 12.19 0.80
N LYS A 190 -10.36 13.42 1.28
CA LYS A 190 -9.27 14.36 1.67
C LYS A 190 -8.58 13.93 2.96
N SER A 191 -8.37 12.63 3.16
CA SER A 191 -7.76 12.04 4.34
C SER A 191 -6.72 11.02 3.90
N ARG A 192 -5.49 11.14 4.42
CA ARG A 192 -4.47 10.12 4.22
C ARG A 192 -4.95 8.83 4.89
N ILE A 193 -4.88 7.70 4.19
CA ILE A 193 -5.22 6.42 4.80
C ILE A 193 -4.27 6.14 5.98
N ARG A 194 -4.87 5.94 7.15
CA ARG A 194 -4.18 5.62 8.41
C ARG A 194 -4.84 4.39 9.00
N ILE A 195 -4.09 3.29 9.00
CA ILE A 195 -4.56 1.94 9.29
C ILE A 195 -4.10 1.56 10.69
N TYR A 196 -5.04 1.12 11.52
CA TYR A 196 -4.72 0.28 12.66
C TYR A 196 -4.88 -1.17 12.22
N GLN A 197 -3.79 -1.91 12.15
CA GLN A 197 -3.83 -3.35 11.86
C GLN A 197 -3.98 -4.09 13.18
N LEU A 198 -4.94 -5.00 13.25
CA LEU A 198 -5.05 -5.91 14.37
C LEU A 198 -5.25 -7.35 13.94
N PHE A 199 -4.65 -8.27 14.69
CA PHE A 199 -4.99 -9.67 14.59
C PHE A 199 -6.12 -10.00 15.58
N VAL A 200 -7.33 -10.29 15.08
CA VAL A 200 -8.52 -10.57 15.91
C VAL A 200 -8.24 -11.60 17.00
N ARG A 201 -7.56 -12.71 16.65
CA ARG A 201 -7.25 -13.79 17.60
C ARG A 201 -6.38 -13.35 18.79
N LEU A 202 -5.55 -12.31 18.62
CA LEU A 202 -4.60 -11.82 19.61
C LEU A 202 -5.09 -10.56 20.33
N PHE A 203 -5.79 -9.67 19.62
CA PHE A 203 -6.10 -8.31 20.07
C PHE A 203 -6.92 -8.26 21.36
N GLY A 204 -7.94 -9.10 21.45
CA GLY A 204 -8.86 -9.15 22.60
C GLY A 204 -8.49 -10.19 23.65
N ASN A 205 -7.52 -11.07 23.39
CA ASN A 205 -7.24 -12.19 24.28
C ASN A 205 -6.63 -11.72 25.61
N THR A 206 -7.38 -11.84 26.70
CA THR A 206 -6.91 -11.44 28.04
C THR A 206 -6.24 -12.57 28.83
N ASN A 207 -6.14 -13.78 28.28
CA ASN A 207 -5.65 -14.96 29.01
C ASN A 207 -4.18 -14.81 29.45
N GLU A 208 -3.89 -15.04 30.74
CA GLU A 208 -2.56 -14.99 31.34
C GLU A 208 -1.74 -16.27 31.17
N HIS A 209 -2.39 -17.37 30.80
CA HIS A 209 -1.74 -18.63 30.52
C HIS A 209 -1.15 -18.64 29.11
N LEU A 210 0.16 -18.85 29.04
CA LEU A 210 0.98 -18.86 27.84
C LEU A 210 1.66 -20.23 27.71
N LYS A 211 0.86 -21.27 27.43
CA LYS A 211 1.35 -22.65 27.33
C LYS A 211 1.85 -22.92 25.91
N PRO A 212 3.10 -23.37 25.70
CA PRO A 212 3.57 -23.81 24.39
C PRO A 212 2.66 -24.90 23.82
N ASN A 213 2.25 -24.77 22.56
CA ASN A 213 1.26 -25.62 21.90
C ASN A 213 -0.09 -25.70 22.65
N GLY A 214 -0.47 -24.61 23.32
CA GLY A 214 -1.75 -24.55 24.04
C GLY A 214 -2.94 -24.52 23.09
N SER A 215 -3.99 -25.25 23.45
CA SER A 215 -5.27 -25.21 22.76
C SER A 215 -6.00 -23.87 22.96
N ILE A 216 -7.07 -23.65 22.20
CA ILE A 216 -7.97 -22.50 22.36
C ILE A 216 -8.52 -22.36 23.80
N VAL A 217 -8.70 -23.49 24.51
CA VAL A 217 -9.17 -23.51 25.91
C VAL A 217 -8.07 -23.08 26.87
N GLU A 218 -6.83 -23.50 26.62
CA GLU A 218 -5.70 -23.24 27.53
C GLU A 218 -5.15 -21.82 27.38
N ASN A 219 -4.96 -21.36 26.14
CA ASN A 219 -4.35 -20.07 25.84
C ASN A 219 -5.38 -18.98 25.49
N GLY A 220 -6.66 -19.33 25.35
CA GLY A 220 -7.71 -18.38 25.02
C GLY A 220 -7.58 -17.81 23.60
N ILE A 221 -8.48 -16.89 23.28
CA ILE A 221 -8.50 -16.20 21.99
C ILE A 221 -9.26 -14.89 22.10
N GLY A 222 -8.93 -13.92 21.25
CA GLY A 222 -9.72 -12.72 21.04
C GLY A 222 -10.98 -12.97 20.18
N LYS A 223 -12.02 -12.19 20.44
CA LYS A 223 -13.36 -12.30 19.85
C LYS A 223 -13.76 -11.03 19.10
N PHE A 224 -14.75 -11.13 18.21
CA PHE A 224 -15.34 -9.97 17.53
C PHE A 224 -15.97 -8.97 18.51
N SER A 225 -16.56 -9.48 19.60
CA SER A 225 -17.14 -8.71 20.72
C SER A 225 -16.11 -7.84 21.45
N ASP A 226 -14.85 -8.29 21.51
CA ASP A 226 -13.76 -7.58 22.20
C ASP A 226 -13.44 -6.24 21.54
N ILE A 227 -13.61 -6.14 20.22
CA ILE A 227 -13.51 -4.89 19.47
C ILE A 227 -14.79 -4.08 19.72
N ASN A 228 -14.89 -3.57 20.96
CA ASN A 228 -16.05 -2.87 21.49
C ASN A 228 -15.94 -1.34 21.27
N GLU A 229 -16.98 -0.61 21.66
CA GLU A 229 -17.06 0.85 21.51
C GLU A 229 -15.86 1.60 22.13
N LYS A 230 -15.28 1.11 23.24
CA LYS A 230 -14.13 1.75 23.88
C LYS A 230 -12.84 1.55 23.09
N ALA A 231 -12.59 0.34 22.59
CA ALA A 231 -11.45 0.07 21.71
C ALA A 231 -11.52 0.95 20.46
N ILE A 232 -12.68 0.98 19.81
CA ILE A 232 -12.94 1.77 18.60
C ILE A 232 -12.77 3.26 18.88
N ALA A 233 -13.33 3.78 19.98
CA ALA A 233 -13.18 5.18 20.35
C ALA A 233 -11.70 5.56 20.57
N SER A 234 -10.91 4.69 21.22
CA SER A 234 -9.49 4.94 21.43
C SER A 234 -8.70 4.99 20.11
N MET A 235 -8.99 4.09 19.17
CA MET A 235 -8.38 4.12 17.83
C MET A 235 -8.78 5.38 17.05
N ARG A 236 -10.05 5.80 17.15
CA ARG A 236 -10.51 7.06 16.55
C ARG A 236 -9.80 8.28 17.12
N GLU A 237 -9.59 8.31 18.44
CA GLU A 237 -8.88 9.41 19.12
C GLU A 237 -7.42 9.54 18.66
N MET A 238 -6.77 8.42 18.36
CA MET A 238 -5.43 8.40 17.74
C MET A 238 -5.41 8.86 16.28
N GLY A 239 -6.58 9.04 15.66
CA GLY A 239 -6.70 9.56 14.30
C GLY A 239 -6.77 8.49 13.21
N PHE A 240 -6.96 7.21 13.54
CA PHE A 240 -7.11 6.16 12.54
C PHE A 240 -8.40 6.33 11.72
N THR A 241 -8.30 5.94 10.45
CA THR A 241 -9.37 6.04 9.44
C THR A 241 -9.88 4.67 9.02
N HIS A 242 -8.99 3.69 9.08
CA HIS A 242 -9.23 2.32 8.67
C HIS A 242 -8.81 1.37 9.79
N LEU A 243 -9.58 0.30 9.96
CA LEU A 243 -9.21 -0.86 10.76
C LEU A 243 -8.98 -2.03 9.82
N TRP A 244 -7.77 -2.61 9.85
CA TRP A 244 -7.50 -3.87 9.16
C TRP A 244 -7.67 -5.02 10.15
N LEU A 245 -8.69 -5.84 9.90
CA LEU A 245 -8.99 -7.06 10.63
C LEU A 245 -8.22 -8.22 9.99
N THR A 246 -7.02 -8.48 10.50
CA THR A 246 -6.13 -9.51 9.95
C THR A 246 -6.69 -10.92 10.20
N GLY A 247 -6.69 -11.74 9.15
CA GLY A 247 -6.94 -13.18 9.24
C GLY A 247 -8.36 -13.60 9.64
N VAL A 248 -9.38 -12.81 9.29
CA VAL A 248 -10.79 -13.09 9.70
C VAL A 248 -11.47 -14.22 8.94
N LEU A 249 -11.02 -14.50 7.72
CA LEU A 249 -11.57 -15.55 6.88
C LEU A 249 -11.45 -16.91 7.55
N GLN A 250 -12.37 -17.83 7.28
CA GLN A 250 -12.26 -19.17 7.86
C GLN A 250 -11.02 -19.89 7.34
N GLN A 251 -10.04 -20.07 8.23
CA GLN A 251 -8.83 -20.85 8.00
C GLN A 251 -8.97 -22.30 8.48
N ILE A 252 -8.00 -23.15 8.13
CA ILE A 252 -7.88 -24.50 8.72
C ILE A 252 -7.48 -24.41 10.20
N THR A 253 -8.02 -25.28 11.04
CA THR A 253 -7.73 -25.26 12.48
C THR A 253 -7.88 -26.64 13.13
N SER A 254 -7.20 -26.83 14.27
CA SER A 254 -7.39 -28.03 15.11
C SER A 254 -8.68 -27.98 15.95
N THR A 255 -9.35 -26.82 16.03
CA THR A 255 -10.56 -26.67 16.85
C THR A 255 -11.77 -27.32 16.19
N ASP A 256 -12.45 -28.21 16.92
CA ASP A 256 -13.57 -29.00 16.41
C ASP A 256 -14.92 -28.29 16.60
N TYR A 257 -15.54 -27.90 15.48
CA TYR A 257 -16.90 -27.37 15.41
C TYR A 257 -17.84 -28.31 14.63
N SER A 258 -17.65 -29.63 14.74
CA SER A 258 -18.51 -30.64 14.11
C SER A 258 -20.00 -30.44 14.40
N ALA A 259 -20.34 -29.91 15.58
CA ALA A 259 -21.73 -29.61 15.96
C ALA A 259 -22.44 -28.62 15.03
N ILE A 260 -21.69 -27.78 14.30
CA ILE A 260 -22.19 -26.85 13.28
C ILE A 260 -21.70 -27.19 11.87
N GLY A 261 -21.23 -28.43 11.65
CA GLY A 261 -20.76 -28.90 10.34
C GLY A 261 -19.38 -28.37 9.94
N LYS A 262 -18.56 -27.92 10.90
CA LYS A 262 -17.20 -27.42 10.66
C LYS A 262 -16.19 -28.21 11.50
N PRO A 263 -15.94 -29.48 11.16
CA PRO A 263 -14.99 -30.31 11.92
C PRO A 263 -13.58 -29.73 11.86
N ALA A 264 -12.77 -30.10 12.85
CA ALA A 264 -11.33 -29.87 12.85
C ALA A 264 -10.68 -30.41 11.56
N ASP A 265 -9.65 -29.71 11.09
CA ASP A 265 -8.87 -30.13 9.93
C ASP A 265 -7.87 -31.24 10.27
N ASP A 266 -7.42 -31.92 9.22
CA ASP A 266 -6.36 -32.93 9.30
C ASP A 266 -5.08 -32.31 9.89
N ALA A 267 -4.51 -32.95 10.92
CA ALA A 267 -3.35 -32.42 11.63
C ALA A 267 -2.10 -32.34 10.73
N ASP A 268 -2.01 -33.17 9.69
CA ASP A 268 -0.92 -33.10 8.71
C ASP A 268 -0.97 -31.84 7.83
N LEU A 269 -2.09 -31.09 7.84
CA LEU A 269 -2.21 -29.81 7.16
C LEU A 269 -1.94 -28.60 8.08
N LEU A 270 -1.77 -28.80 9.39
CA LEU A 270 -1.72 -27.69 10.33
C LEU A 270 -0.29 -27.21 10.58
N LYS A 271 -0.13 -25.88 10.46
CA LYS A 271 0.98 -25.13 11.07
C LYS A 271 0.45 -24.44 12.32
N GLY A 272 0.77 -25.02 13.49
CA GLY A 272 0.23 -24.62 14.79
C GLY A 272 -1.23 -25.03 14.98
N LEU A 273 -1.69 -25.06 16.23
CA LEU A 273 -3.05 -25.53 16.55
C LEU A 273 -4.15 -24.58 16.07
N ALA A 274 -3.88 -23.28 15.99
CA ALA A 274 -4.83 -22.30 15.48
C ALA A 274 -4.84 -22.21 13.94
N GLY A 275 -3.80 -22.78 13.32
CA GLY A 275 -3.56 -22.75 11.89
C GLY A 275 -3.08 -21.38 11.38
N SER A 276 -2.49 -21.43 10.19
CA SER A 276 -2.16 -20.24 9.40
C SER A 276 -3.45 -19.52 8.98
N PRO A 277 -3.57 -18.19 9.16
CA PRO A 277 -4.74 -17.44 8.71
C PRO A 277 -4.81 -17.32 7.20
N TYR A 278 -3.73 -17.67 6.50
CA TYR A 278 -3.59 -17.62 5.04
C TYR A 278 -3.86 -18.97 4.37
N ALA A 279 -4.00 -20.03 5.16
CA ALA A 279 -4.56 -21.30 4.72
C ALA A 279 -6.10 -21.24 4.76
N ILE A 280 -6.68 -20.48 3.82
CA ILE A 280 -8.12 -20.24 3.74
C ILE A 280 -8.88 -21.52 3.40
N LYS A 281 -9.81 -21.94 4.27
CA LYS A 281 -10.69 -23.09 4.06
C LYS A 281 -12.02 -22.71 3.41
N ASP A 282 -12.56 -21.53 3.73
CA ASP A 282 -13.81 -21.01 3.17
C ASP A 282 -13.72 -19.49 2.99
N TYR A 283 -13.75 -18.99 1.74
CA TYR A 283 -13.69 -17.54 1.46
C TYR A 283 -14.98 -16.79 1.77
N PHE A 284 -16.10 -17.49 1.98
CA PHE A 284 -17.42 -16.89 2.14
C PHE A 284 -17.91 -16.96 3.59
N ASP A 285 -16.98 -17.22 4.51
CA ASP A 285 -17.26 -17.39 5.93
C ASP A 285 -16.09 -16.84 6.76
N VAL A 286 -16.37 -16.53 8.03
CA VAL A 286 -15.35 -16.14 9.01
C VAL A 286 -15.00 -17.31 9.91
N SER A 287 -13.82 -17.24 10.54
CA SER A 287 -13.39 -18.26 11.49
C SER A 287 -14.38 -18.38 12.67
N PRO A 288 -14.91 -19.58 12.99
CA PRO A 288 -15.78 -19.78 14.16
C PRO A 288 -15.07 -19.47 15.49
N ASP A 289 -13.74 -19.55 15.50
CA ASP A 289 -12.87 -19.22 16.62
C ASP A 289 -13.12 -17.81 17.19
N TYR A 290 -13.49 -16.84 16.34
CA TYR A 290 -13.59 -15.42 16.71
C TYR A 290 -14.99 -15.01 17.19
N ALA A 291 -15.97 -15.90 17.10
CA ALA A 291 -17.32 -15.65 17.59
C ALA A 291 -17.47 -16.06 19.06
N GLU A 292 -18.37 -15.38 19.77
CA GLU A 292 -18.85 -15.85 21.08
C GLU A 292 -19.71 -17.09 20.90
N ASP A 293 -20.63 -17.06 19.93
CA ASP A 293 -21.47 -18.17 19.51
C ASP A 293 -21.10 -18.61 18.08
N PRO A 294 -20.30 -19.68 17.90
CA PRO A 294 -19.83 -20.15 16.59
C PRO A 294 -20.91 -20.34 15.50
N PRO A 295 -22.12 -20.85 15.79
CA PRO A 295 -23.27 -20.80 14.86
C PRO A 295 -23.57 -19.40 14.29
N GLU A 296 -23.45 -18.34 15.10
CA GLU A 296 -23.81 -16.95 14.78
C GLU A 296 -22.63 -16.09 14.30
N ARG A 297 -21.46 -16.69 14.05
CA ARG A 297 -20.21 -15.99 13.67
C ARG A 297 -20.36 -14.93 12.58
N MET A 298 -21.16 -15.18 11.54
CA MET A 298 -21.38 -14.21 10.46
C MET A 298 -22.29 -13.05 10.90
N THR A 299 -23.25 -13.32 11.78
CA THR A 299 -24.08 -12.29 12.42
C THR A 299 -23.21 -11.41 13.32
N GLU A 300 -22.35 -12.00 14.13
CA GLU A 300 -21.43 -11.27 15.02
C GLU A 300 -20.41 -10.44 14.23
N PHE A 301 -19.87 -10.97 13.14
CA PHE A 301 -18.97 -10.24 12.27
C PHE A 301 -19.65 -9.03 11.63
N LYS A 302 -20.88 -9.18 11.10
CA LYS A 302 -21.67 -8.04 10.59
C LYS A 302 -21.92 -6.99 11.69
N ALA A 303 -22.22 -7.44 12.91
CA ALA A 303 -22.39 -6.53 14.04
C ALA A 303 -21.09 -5.76 14.39
N LEU A 304 -19.92 -6.37 14.18
CA LEU A 304 -18.62 -5.69 14.28
C LEU A 304 -18.46 -4.64 13.17
N LEU A 305 -18.74 -4.98 11.91
CA LEU A 305 -18.70 -4.02 10.80
C LEU A 305 -19.61 -2.81 11.08
N ASP A 306 -20.83 -3.06 11.54
CA ASP A 306 -21.78 -2.01 11.90
C ASP A 306 -21.25 -1.10 13.03
N ARG A 307 -20.57 -1.66 14.04
CA ARG A 307 -19.91 -0.88 15.10
C ARG A 307 -18.85 0.05 14.51
N LEU A 308 -17.98 -0.48 13.64
CA LEU A 308 -16.88 0.27 13.02
C LEU A 308 -17.39 1.41 12.14
N HIS A 309 -18.40 1.14 11.30
CA HIS A 309 -19.00 2.15 10.42
C HIS A 309 -19.72 3.25 11.19
N ARG A 310 -20.43 2.92 12.28
CA ARG A 310 -21.05 3.95 13.17
C ARG A 310 -20.01 4.91 13.73
N SER A 311 -18.78 4.45 13.95
CA SER A 311 -17.65 5.28 14.39
C SER A 311 -16.86 5.91 13.23
N LYS A 312 -17.33 5.79 11.99
CA LYS A 312 -16.68 6.31 10.77
C LYS A 312 -15.27 5.74 10.53
N LEU A 313 -15.04 4.49 10.94
CA LEU A 313 -13.91 3.69 10.48
C LEU A 313 -14.34 2.89 9.25
N LYS A 314 -13.46 2.84 8.26
CA LYS A 314 -13.55 1.88 7.15
C LYS A 314 -12.87 0.57 7.56
N VAL A 315 -13.31 -0.54 6.98
CA VAL A 315 -12.81 -1.88 7.32
C VAL A 315 -12.05 -2.50 6.17
N LEU A 316 -10.84 -2.97 6.46
CA LEU A 316 -10.03 -3.79 5.56
C LEU A 316 -9.97 -5.22 6.09
N ILE A 317 -10.01 -6.21 5.20
CA ILE A 317 -9.72 -7.61 5.52
C ILE A 317 -8.63 -8.15 4.59
N ASP A 318 -8.05 -9.29 4.93
CA ASP A 318 -7.15 -10.00 4.02
C ASP A 318 -7.90 -10.61 2.83
N PHE A 319 -7.26 -10.54 1.67
CA PHE A 319 -7.62 -11.27 0.47
C PHE A 319 -6.39 -12.02 -0.03
N VAL A 320 -6.46 -13.34 -0.09
CA VAL A 320 -5.35 -14.22 -0.46
C VAL A 320 -5.62 -14.81 -1.84
N PRO A 321 -5.22 -14.17 -2.94
CA PRO A 321 -5.55 -14.64 -4.29
C PRO A 321 -4.63 -15.77 -4.77
N ASN A 322 -3.40 -15.87 -4.28
CA ASN A 322 -2.41 -16.81 -4.83
C ASN A 322 -2.72 -18.28 -4.49
N HIS A 323 -3.31 -18.54 -3.33
CA HIS A 323 -3.52 -19.90 -2.82
C HIS A 323 -4.69 -19.99 -1.85
N VAL A 324 -5.12 -21.22 -1.56
CA VAL A 324 -6.09 -21.58 -0.52
C VAL A 324 -5.54 -22.74 0.32
N ALA A 325 -6.17 -23.08 1.44
CA ALA A 325 -5.87 -24.31 2.16
C ALA A 325 -5.97 -25.55 1.26
N ARG A 326 -5.15 -26.56 1.53
CA ARG A 326 -5.22 -27.84 0.81
C ARG A 326 -6.59 -28.51 0.92
N SER A 327 -7.23 -28.37 2.09
CA SER A 327 -8.58 -28.83 2.41
C SER A 327 -9.70 -27.84 2.04
N TYR A 328 -9.43 -26.80 1.22
CA TYR A 328 -10.42 -25.79 0.84
C TYR A 328 -11.75 -26.43 0.43
N ASN A 329 -12.81 -25.99 1.10
CA ASN A 329 -14.18 -26.40 0.85
C ASN A 329 -15.13 -25.37 1.45
N SER A 330 -15.68 -24.51 0.60
CA SER A 330 -16.69 -23.55 1.00
C SER A 330 -18.02 -24.24 1.26
N SER A 331 -18.39 -24.26 2.54
CA SER A 331 -19.71 -24.68 3.00
C SER A 331 -20.77 -23.61 2.73
N ALA A 332 -20.35 -22.35 2.72
CA ALA A 332 -21.24 -21.21 2.49
C ALA A 332 -21.60 -21.04 1.01
N ARG A 333 -20.68 -21.34 0.09
CA ARG A 333 -20.86 -21.27 -1.37
C ARG A 333 -20.26 -22.50 -2.07
N PRO A 334 -20.84 -23.68 -1.87
CA PRO A 334 -20.33 -24.92 -2.48
C PRO A 334 -20.37 -24.89 -4.01
N ASP A 335 -21.23 -24.06 -4.60
CA ASP A 335 -21.32 -23.81 -6.05
C ASP A 335 -20.09 -23.07 -6.61
N LEU A 336 -19.35 -22.36 -5.75
CA LEU A 336 -18.16 -21.59 -6.12
C LEU A 336 -16.85 -22.27 -5.66
N ASN A 337 -16.90 -23.53 -5.27
CA ASN A 337 -15.69 -24.26 -4.89
C ASN A 337 -14.69 -24.34 -6.06
N PHE A 338 -13.40 -24.19 -5.73
CA PHE A 338 -12.32 -24.39 -6.70
C PHE A 338 -12.15 -25.88 -6.99
N GLY A 339 -11.84 -26.23 -8.24
CA GLY A 339 -11.56 -27.62 -8.62
C GLY A 339 -12.78 -28.48 -8.96
N LEU A 340 -13.99 -27.92 -8.96
CA LEU A 340 -15.25 -28.65 -9.27
C LEU A 340 -15.28 -29.19 -10.69
N THR A 341 -14.72 -28.44 -11.64
CA THR A 341 -14.74 -28.75 -13.08
C THR A 341 -13.33 -28.95 -13.65
N ASP A 342 -12.33 -29.04 -12.78
CA ASP A 342 -10.94 -29.16 -13.21
C ASP A 342 -10.68 -30.52 -13.87
N ASP A 343 -9.95 -30.50 -14.98
CA ASP A 343 -9.35 -31.69 -15.58
C ASP A 343 -8.08 -32.07 -14.82
N ARG A 344 -8.23 -32.95 -13.84
CA ARG A 344 -7.14 -33.40 -12.94
C ARG A 344 -6.08 -34.26 -13.63
N SER A 345 -6.30 -34.64 -14.89
CA SER A 345 -5.31 -35.38 -15.68
C SER A 345 -4.21 -34.47 -16.24
N LYS A 346 -4.44 -33.15 -16.26
CA LYS A 346 -3.49 -32.16 -16.78
C LYS A 346 -2.77 -31.43 -15.66
N PHE A 347 -1.48 -31.16 -15.87
CA PHE A 347 -0.73 -30.30 -14.97
C PHE A 347 -1.32 -28.90 -14.93
N PHE A 348 -1.63 -28.38 -16.12
CA PHE A 348 -2.15 -27.05 -16.35
C PHE A 348 -3.22 -27.11 -17.44
N ASP A 349 -4.32 -26.43 -17.20
CA ASP A 349 -5.34 -26.05 -18.18
C ASP A 349 -5.78 -24.63 -17.80
N PRO A 350 -5.90 -23.66 -18.73
CA PRO A 350 -6.26 -22.30 -18.36
C PRO A 350 -7.62 -22.16 -17.65
N GLN A 351 -8.51 -23.15 -17.80
CA GLN A 351 -9.80 -23.18 -17.13
C GLN A 351 -9.80 -23.98 -15.82
N ASN A 352 -8.72 -24.69 -15.48
CA ASN A 352 -8.57 -25.31 -14.17
C ASN A 352 -8.32 -24.24 -13.09
N ASN A 353 -8.80 -24.48 -11.87
CA ASN A 353 -8.48 -23.65 -10.72
C ASN A 353 -7.16 -24.04 -10.04
N PHE A 354 -6.71 -25.29 -10.16
CA PHE A 354 -5.48 -25.78 -9.56
C PHE A 354 -4.48 -26.33 -10.59
N PHE A 355 -3.22 -26.46 -10.16
CA PHE A 355 -2.20 -27.24 -10.85
C PHE A 355 -2.10 -28.63 -10.23
N TYR A 356 -2.25 -29.68 -11.04
CA TYR A 356 -2.25 -31.07 -10.58
C TYR A 356 -0.92 -31.76 -10.87
N LEU A 357 -0.32 -32.35 -9.85
CA LEU A 357 0.92 -33.10 -9.98
C LEU A 357 0.75 -34.27 -10.95
N GLN A 358 1.70 -34.42 -11.86
CA GLN A 358 1.71 -35.49 -12.85
C GLN A 358 2.47 -36.72 -12.32
N LEU A 359 2.23 -37.87 -12.93
CA LEU A 359 2.82 -39.14 -12.53
C LEU A 359 4.35 -39.11 -12.72
N GLY A 360 5.08 -39.28 -11.62
CA GLY A 360 6.55 -39.16 -11.49
C GLY A 360 7.02 -39.90 -10.23
N GLU A 361 7.54 -39.21 -9.21
CA GLU A 361 7.74 -39.79 -7.85
C GLU A 361 6.48 -40.54 -7.35
N GLY A 362 5.31 -40.06 -7.79
CA GLY A 362 4.05 -40.78 -7.82
C GLY A 362 3.18 -40.52 -6.59
N PRO A 363 1.84 -40.66 -6.71
CA PRO A 363 0.95 -40.66 -5.56
C PRO A 363 1.30 -41.76 -4.54
N PRO A 364 0.93 -41.59 -3.26
CA PRO A 364 0.22 -40.43 -2.69
C PRO A 364 1.14 -39.25 -2.35
N LEU A 365 0.55 -38.06 -2.18
CA LEU A 365 1.26 -36.90 -1.60
C LEU A 365 1.78 -37.26 -0.20
N ARG A 366 3.06 -36.99 0.06
CA ARG A 366 3.72 -37.19 1.34
C ARG A 366 4.08 -35.85 1.97
N LEU A 367 3.32 -35.46 2.98
CA LEU A 367 3.53 -34.21 3.71
C LEU A 367 4.75 -34.32 4.65
N PRO A 368 5.47 -33.21 4.90
CA PRO A 368 6.70 -33.18 5.70
C PRO A 368 6.43 -33.16 7.21
N THR A 369 5.41 -33.91 7.67
CA THR A 369 4.84 -33.82 9.01
C THR A 369 5.06 -35.09 9.82
N TRP A 370 5.12 -36.25 9.16
CA TRP A 370 5.33 -37.54 9.80
C TRP A 370 6.08 -38.50 8.87
N ARG A 371 7.02 -39.28 9.42
CA ARG A 371 7.71 -40.34 8.67
C ARG A 371 8.24 -41.42 9.60
N ASP A 372 8.01 -42.68 9.24
CA ASP A 372 8.58 -43.86 9.92
C ASP A 372 8.38 -43.85 11.46
N GLY A 373 7.22 -43.38 11.91
CA GLY A 373 6.88 -43.31 13.35
C GLY A 373 7.42 -42.09 14.08
N ILE A 374 7.97 -41.12 13.35
CA ILE A 374 8.58 -39.90 13.89
C ILE A 374 7.79 -38.68 13.40
N ALA A 375 7.39 -37.81 14.33
CA ALA A 375 6.86 -36.49 14.03
C ALA A 375 7.99 -35.58 13.51
N LEU A 376 7.77 -34.97 12.35
CA LEU A 376 8.70 -34.04 11.72
C LEU A 376 8.29 -32.58 11.93
N SER A 377 7.00 -32.30 12.11
CA SER A 377 6.50 -30.96 12.43
C SER A 377 6.27 -30.76 13.94
N PRO A 378 6.39 -29.52 14.45
CA PRO A 378 6.05 -29.21 15.84
C PRO A 378 4.61 -29.61 16.20
N THR A 379 3.66 -29.37 15.28
CA THR A 379 2.24 -29.68 15.49
C THR A 379 1.98 -31.17 15.64
N CYS A 380 2.62 -32.02 14.84
CA CYS A 380 2.49 -33.47 14.96
C CYS A 380 3.20 -34.07 16.19
N SER A 381 4.01 -33.26 16.89
CA SER A 381 4.62 -33.64 18.16
C SER A 381 3.69 -33.37 19.37
N VAL A 382 2.57 -32.68 19.16
CA VAL A 382 1.59 -32.38 20.21
C VAL A 382 0.81 -33.65 20.56
N GLU A 383 0.70 -33.94 21.85
CA GLU A 383 -0.03 -35.12 22.35
C GLU A 383 -1.48 -35.10 21.88
N GLY A 384 -1.95 -36.23 21.33
CA GLY A 384 -3.32 -36.38 20.83
C GLY A 384 -3.53 -35.97 19.37
N MET A 385 -2.57 -35.27 18.74
CA MET A 385 -2.61 -35.05 17.29
C MET A 385 -2.33 -36.36 16.56
N LYS A 386 -3.10 -36.62 15.51
CA LYS A 386 -2.98 -37.82 14.67
C LYS A 386 -2.40 -37.40 13.34
N CYS A 387 -1.12 -37.66 13.15
CA CYS A 387 -0.43 -37.45 11.89
C CYS A 387 0.07 -38.77 11.34
N ASP A 388 -0.03 -38.94 10.02
CA ASP A 388 0.54 -40.07 9.30
C ASP A 388 1.35 -39.64 8.06
N GLY A 389 1.39 -38.35 7.78
CA GLY A 389 2.14 -37.76 6.66
C GLY A 389 1.36 -37.81 5.36
N PHE A 390 0.09 -38.19 5.37
CA PHE A 390 -0.78 -38.24 4.21
C PHE A 390 -2.01 -37.36 4.42
N PHE A 391 -2.60 -36.94 3.31
CA PHE A 391 -3.91 -36.28 3.34
C PHE A 391 -4.86 -37.04 2.43
N ALA A 392 -5.98 -37.49 2.98
CA ALA A 392 -6.95 -38.33 2.27
C ALA A 392 -7.45 -37.68 0.97
N GLY A 393 -7.53 -36.34 0.91
CA GLY A 393 -7.97 -35.60 -0.26
C GLY A 393 -7.00 -35.62 -1.46
N GLU A 394 -5.76 -36.06 -1.27
CA GLU A 394 -4.69 -36.02 -2.29
C GLU A 394 -3.89 -37.33 -2.40
N LEU A 395 -4.55 -38.46 -2.13
CA LEU A 395 -3.94 -39.79 -2.30
C LEU A 395 -3.67 -40.13 -3.77
N ASP A 396 -4.52 -39.68 -4.70
CA ASP A 396 -4.39 -40.00 -6.13
C ASP A 396 -3.98 -38.80 -6.99
N HIS A 397 -4.40 -37.60 -6.60
CA HIS A 397 -4.21 -36.35 -7.35
C HIS A 397 -3.67 -35.25 -6.44
N GLY A 398 -2.33 -35.19 -6.29
CA GLY A 398 -1.68 -34.12 -5.54
C GLY A 398 -1.78 -32.77 -6.24
N LYS A 399 -1.82 -31.69 -5.47
CA LYS A 399 -1.81 -30.31 -5.97
C LYS A 399 -0.50 -29.59 -5.58
N VAL A 400 -0.04 -28.72 -6.47
CA VAL A 400 1.14 -27.86 -6.25
C VAL A 400 0.95 -26.96 -5.02
N THR A 401 1.98 -26.79 -4.19
CA THR A 401 1.94 -25.93 -3.01
C THR A 401 1.81 -24.44 -3.37
N GLY A 402 1.30 -23.62 -2.46
CA GLY A 402 1.11 -22.18 -2.70
C GLY A 402 2.39 -21.40 -3.05
N ASN A 403 3.57 -21.88 -2.61
CA ASN A 403 4.89 -21.33 -2.92
C ASN A 403 5.54 -21.90 -4.20
N ASN A 404 4.73 -22.41 -5.14
CA ASN A 404 5.16 -22.93 -6.45
C ASN A 404 6.00 -24.23 -6.40
N VAL A 405 5.89 -25.06 -5.35
CA VAL A 405 6.58 -26.36 -5.31
C VAL A 405 5.72 -27.45 -5.92
N ALA A 406 6.11 -27.89 -7.12
CA ALA A 406 5.48 -28.98 -7.85
C ALA A 406 6.14 -30.33 -7.49
N SER A 407 5.91 -30.80 -6.26
CA SER A 407 6.50 -32.03 -5.72
C SER A 407 5.45 -32.90 -5.01
N TRP A 408 5.59 -34.22 -5.14
CA TRP A 408 4.82 -35.20 -4.36
C TRP A 408 5.32 -35.33 -2.91
N SER A 409 6.49 -34.77 -2.60
CA SER A 409 7.10 -34.76 -1.26
C SER A 409 7.61 -33.35 -0.92
N PRO A 410 6.73 -32.35 -0.70
CA PRO A 410 7.17 -31.01 -0.31
C PRO A 410 7.94 -31.03 1.02
N GLY A 411 8.82 -30.06 1.20
CA GLY A 411 9.65 -29.90 2.41
C GLY A 411 8.95 -29.12 3.52
N LEU A 412 9.51 -29.18 4.73
CA LEU A 412 8.94 -28.50 5.91
C LEU A 412 8.84 -26.97 5.76
N GLY A 413 9.75 -26.37 4.99
CA GLY A 413 9.74 -24.94 4.67
C GLY A 413 8.75 -24.54 3.57
N ASP A 414 8.14 -25.52 2.89
CA ASP A 414 7.14 -25.22 1.87
C ASP A 414 5.79 -24.86 2.48
N TRP A 415 4.94 -24.24 1.68
CA TRP A 415 3.56 -23.97 2.07
C TRP A 415 2.72 -25.23 1.83
N TYR A 416 3.09 -26.33 2.49
CA TYR A 416 2.48 -27.65 2.32
C TYR A 416 0.99 -27.66 2.71
N GLU A 417 0.58 -26.77 3.60
CA GLU A 417 -0.80 -26.53 4.04
C GLU A 417 -1.68 -25.82 3.00
N THR A 418 -1.07 -25.22 1.97
CA THR A 418 -1.79 -24.46 0.93
C THR A 418 -1.56 -25.03 -0.47
N VAL A 419 -2.46 -24.67 -1.39
CA VAL A 419 -2.44 -25.09 -2.79
C VAL A 419 -2.53 -23.89 -3.73
N LYS A 420 -1.66 -23.87 -4.74
CA LYS A 420 -1.57 -22.76 -5.69
C LYS A 420 -2.80 -22.69 -6.59
N LEU A 421 -3.34 -21.49 -6.74
CA LEU A 421 -4.40 -21.19 -7.69
C LEU A 421 -3.84 -20.85 -9.08
N ASN A 422 -4.56 -21.29 -10.10
CA ASN A 422 -4.22 -21.10 -11.50
C ASN A 422 -4.99 -19.91 -12.08
N TYR A 423 -4.24 -18.94 -12.60
CA TYR A 423 -4.76 -17.69 -13.19
C TYR A 423 -4.71 -17.68 -14.72
N GLY A 424 -4.57 -18.84 -15.37
CA GLY A 424 -4.53 -18.96 -16.83
C GLY A 424 -3.13 -18.86 -17.44
N PHE A 425 -2.09 -19.21 -16.69
CA PHE A 425 -0.73 -19.37 -17.23
C PHE A 425 0.02 -20.48 -16.49
N ASN A 426 0.96 -21.13 -17.19
CA ASN A 426 1.81 -22.13 -16.58
C ASN A 426 3.02 -21.46 -15.92
N PHE A 427 3.08 -21.44 -14.59
CA PHE A 427 4.19 -20.82 -13.85
C PHE A 427 5.53 -21.57 -14.00
N MET A 428 5.51 -22.82 -14.46
CA MET A 428 6.72 -23.61 -14.77
C MET A 428 7.27 -23.33 -16.17
N ASP A 429 6.55 -22.59 -17.02
CA ASP A 429 7.03 -22.20 -18.34
C ASP A 429 8.20 -21.21 -18.22
N PRO A 430 9.43 -21.58 -18.63
CA PRO A 430 10.60 -20.71 -18.51
C PRO A 430 10.49 -19.42 -19.33
N SER A 431 9.65 -19.41 -20.37
CA SER A 431 9.41 -18.19 -21.15
C SER A 431 8.50 -17.20 -20.44
N GLN A 432 7.66 -17.70 -19.50
CA GLN A 432 6.51 -17.00 -18.89
C GLN A 432 5.62 -16.26 -19.92
N GLY A 433 5.74 -16.60 -21.21
CA GLY A 433 5.23 -15.79 -22.31
C GLY A 433 3.84 -16.22 -22.76
N THR A 434 3.42 -17.44 -22.45
CA THR A 434 2.10 -17.94 -22.84
C THR A 434 1.07 -17.56 -21.78
N ARG A 435 0.38 -16.44 -22.02
CA ARG A 435 -0.78 -16.01 -21.22
C ARG A 435 -2.07 -16.44 -21.91
N GLU A 436 -2.83 -17.31 -21.27
CA GLU A 436 -4.10 -17.86 -21.78
C GLU A 436 -5.32 -17.12 -21.21
N TYR A 437 -5.14 -15.84 -20.89
CA TYR A 437 -6.15 -14.92 -20.37
C TYR A 437 -6.08 -13.57 -21.10
N PRO A 438 -7.11 -12.71 -20.99
CA PRO A 438 -7.11 -11.39 -21.63
C PRO A 438 -5.93 -10.52 -21.21
N SER A 439 -5.18 -10.06 -22.21
CA SER A 439 -4.07 -9.13 -22.04
C SER A 439 -3.91 -8.23 -23.28
N ALA A 440 -2.98 -7.28 -23.22
CA ALA A 440 -2.62 -6.45 -24.38
C ALA A 440 -2.21 -7.30 -25.62
N LEU A 441 -1.53 -8.42 -25.38
CA LEU A 441 -1.04 -9.31 -26.44
C LEU A 441 -2.08 -10.32 -26.90
N ALA A 442 -3.02 -10.72 -26.03
CA ALA A 442 -4.05 -11.70 -26.34
C ALA A 442 -5.45 -11.28 -25.82
N PRO A 443 -6.04 -10.18 -26.34
CA PRO A 443 -7.25 -9.61 -25.73
C PRO A 443 -8.52 -10.45 -25.83
N ASP A 444 -8.57 -11.39 -26.78
CA ASP A 444 -9.75 -12.24 -27.05
C ASP A 444 -9.74 -13.58 -26.30
N LYS A 445 -8.72 -13.85 -25.46
CA LYS A 445 -8.69 -15.08 -24.66
C LYS A 445 -9.89 -15.13 -23.70
N PRO A 446 -10.38 -16.31 -23.33
CA PRO A 446 -11.45 -16.41 -22.34
C PRO A 446 -10.95 -15.97 -20.96
N ILE A 447 -11.84 -15.39 -20.15
CA ILE A 447 -11.55 -15.14 -18.74
C ILE A 447 -11.46 -16.48 -18.01
N PRO A 448 -10.36 -16.75 -17.26
CA PRO A 448 -10.23 -17.97 -16.46
C PRO A 448 -11.32 -18.09 -15.39
N ASP A 449 -11.78 -19.32 -15.11
CA ASP A 449 -12.80 -19.58 -14.08
C ASP A 449 -12.37 -19.06 -12.69
N THR A 450 -11.08 -19.15 -12.37
CA THR A 450 -10.50 -18.62 -11.12
C THR A 450 -10.76 -17.11 -10.97
N TRP A 451 -10.65 -16.34 -12.06
CA TRP A 451 -10.90 -14.89 -12.00
C TRP A 451 -12.36 -14.61 -11.61
N ILE A 452 -13.29 -15.35 -12.22
CA ILE A 452 -14.73 -15.22 -11.96
C ILE A 452 -15.04 -15.52 -10.51
N LYS A 453 -14.52 -16.64 -9.98
CA LYS A 453 -14.73 -17.03 -8.58
C LYS A 453 -14.13 -16.01 -7.61
N MET A 454 -12.95 -15.47 -7.89
CA MET A 454 -12.36 -14.40 -7.07
C MET A 454 -13.16 -13.10 -7.10
N ASP A 455 -13.77 -12.71 -8.23
CA ASP A 455 -14.70 -11.57 -8.27
C ASP A 455 -15.93 -11.81 -7.39
N ARG A 456 -16.44 -13.05 -7.33
CA ARG A 456 -17.55 -13.42 -6.42
C ARG A 456 -17.14 -13.36 -4.96
N VAL A 457 -15.90 -13.69 -4.61
CA VAL A 457 -15.37 -13.51 -3.25
C VAL A 457 -15.39 -12.03 -2.88
N ILE A 458 -14.84 -11.16 -3.73
CA ILE A 458 -14.84 -9.70 -3.49
C ILE A 458 -16.27 -9.14 -3.38
N GLU A 459 -17.16 -9.54 -4.31
CA GLU A 459 -18.57 -9.14 -4.29
C GLU A 459 -19.26 -9.51 -2.98
N HIS A 460 -19.02 -10.71 -2.45
CA HIS A 460 -19.61 -11.16 -1.19
C HIS A 460 -19.24 -10.23 -0.04
N TRP A 461 -17.95 -9.96 0.15
CA TRP A 461 -17.49 -9.12 1.26
C TRP A 461 -17.91 -7.65 1.11
N GLN A 462 -17.89 -7.11 -0.11
CA GLN A 462 -18.44 -5.77 -0.39
C GLN A 462 -19.93 -5.70 -0.03
N SER A 463 -20.71 -6.74 -0.33
CA SER A 463 -22.17 -6.77 -0.08
C SER A 463 -22.55 -6.74 1.40
N ILE A 464 -21.62 -7.08 2.30
CA ILE A 464 -21.84 -7.08 3.75
C ILE A 464 -21.12 -5.95 4.47
N GLY A 465 -20.48 -5.02 3.74
CA GLY A 465 -19.90 -3.80 4.31
C GLY A 465 -18.38 -3.78 4.47
N VAL A 466 -17.62 -4.68 3.83
CA VAL A 466 -16.16 -4.55 3.78
C VAL A 466 -15.77 -3.43 2.81
N ASP A 467 -14.97 -2.46 3.27
CA ASP A 467 -14.59 -1.27 2.50
C ASP A 467 -13.32 -1.48 1.66
N GLY A 468 -12.53 -2.51 1.94
CA GLY A 468 -11.33 -2.78 1.17
C GLY A 468 -10.58 -4.05 1.59
N PHE A 469 -9.47 -4.29 0.88
CA PHE A 469 -8.73 -5.54 0.95
C PHE A 469 -7.23 -5.27 1.00
N ARG A 470 -6.54 -5.87 1.98
CA ARG A 470 -5.10 -6.10 1.88
C ARG A 470 -4.89 -7.41 1.12
N CYS A 471 -4.15 -7.36 0.03
CA CYS A 471 -3.98 -8.45 -0.90
C CYS A 471 -2.62 -9.11 -0.69
N ASP A 472 -2.64 -10.35 -0.22
CA ASP A 472 -1.47 -11.18 0.09
C ASP A 472 -0.76 -11.63 -1.20
N MET A 473 0.57 -11.63 -1.20
CA MET A 473 1.43 -12.11 -2.29
C MET A 473 0.98 -11.60 -3.67
N SER A 474 0.61 -10.32 -3.75
CA SER A 474 -0.05 -9.74 -4.93
C SER A 474 0.82 -9.80 -6.18
N HIS A 475 2.15 -9.80 -6.02
CA HIS A 475 3.12 -9.95 -7.11
C HIS A 475 3.13 -11.35 -7.72
N MET A 476 2.62 -12.39 -7.05
CA MET A 476 2.51 -13.75 -7.61
C MET A 476 1.27 -13.95 -8.49
N VAL A 477 0.44 -12.91 -8.63
CA VAL A 477 -0.82 -12.93 -9.38
C VAL A 477 -0.76 -11.90 -10.52
N PRO A 478 -1.23 -12.23 -11.74
CA PRO A 478 -1.09 -11.34 -12.89
C PRO A 478 -1.67 -9.92 -12.68
N PRO A 479 -0.95 -8.85 -13.05
CA PRO A 479 -1.48 -7.49 -13.03
C PRO A 479 -2.74 -7.30 -13.87
N GLU A 480 -2.94 -8.07 -14.95
CA GLU A 480 -4.16 -8.01 -15.76
C GLU A 480 -5.39 -8.50 -15.00
N PHE A 481 -5.26 -9.55 -14.17
CA PHE A 481 -6.32 -9.99 -13.27
C PHE A 481 -6.67 -8.88 -12.28
N TRP A 482 -5.65 -8.26 -11.68
CA TRP A 482 -5.86 -7.15 -10.75
C TRP A 482 -6.56 -5.97 -11.41
N ASN A 483 -6.14 -5.63 -12.62
CA ASN A 483 -6.73 -4.56 -13.41
C ASN A 483 -8.23 -4.81 -13.64
N TRP A 484 -8.57 -6.04 -13.98
CA TRP A 484 -9.94 -6.53 -14.15
C TRP A 484 -10.76 -6.51 -12.85
N LEU A 485 -10.25 -7.15 -11.80
CA LEU A 485 -10.93 -7.35 -10.53
C LEU A 485 -11.22 -6.00 -9.85
N ILE A 486 -10.20 -5.14 -9.75
CA ILE A 486 -10.30 -3.84 -9.06
C ILE A 486 -11.29 -2.93 -9.80
N HIS A 487 -11.30 -2.96 -11.13
CA HIS A 487 -12.28 -2.20 -11.90
C HIS A 487 -13.71 -2.64 -11.57
N ARG A 488 -13.98 -3.95 -11.58
CA ARG A 488 -15.31 -4.51 -11.27
C ARG A 488 -15.72 -4.25 -9.82
N ALA A 489 -14.78 -4.37 -8.88
CA ALA A 489 -14.99 -4.01 -7.48
C ALA A 489 -15.40 -2.55 -7.33
N ARG A 490 -14.76 -1.63 -8.05
CA ARG A 490 -15.09 -0.19 -8.02
C ARG A 490 -16.34 0.19 -8.81
N GLN A 491 -16.75 -0.62 -9.80
CA GLN A 491 -18.08 -0.48 -10.40
C GLN A 491 -19.19 -0.76 -9.38
N ARG A 492 -18.97 -1.70 -8.45
CA ARG A 492 -19.89 -1.99 -7.34
C ARG A 492 -19.79 -0.97 -6.21
N ALA A 493 -18.57 -0.60 -5.83
CA ALA A 493 -18.29 0.34 -4.74
C ALA A 493 -17.04 1.20 -5.08
N PRO A 494 -17.22 2.43 -5.60
CA PRO A 494 -16.11 3.25 -6.14
C PRO A 494 -14.97 3.55 -5.16
N GLU A 495 -15.28 3.62 -3.87
CA GLU A 495 -14.34 3.95 -2.79
C GLU A 495 -13.59 2.73 -2.24
N THR A 496 -13.76 1.54 -2.85
CA THR A 496 -13.09 0.33 -2.36
C THR A 496 -11.57 0.44 -2.45
N VAL A 497 -10.92 0.18 -1.31
CA VAL A 497 -9.47 0.25 -1.14
C VAL A 497 -8.81 -1.10 -1.41
N PHE A 498 -7.69 -1.09 -2.13
CA PHE A 498 -6.83 -2.25 -2.35
C PHE A 498 -5.39 -1.91 -1.97
N ILE A 499 -4.78 -2.70 -1.09
CA ILE A 499 -3.38 -2.56 -0.67
C ILE A 499 -2.64 -3.84 -1.05
N ALA A 500 -1.60 -3.73 -1.87
CA ALA A 500 -0.81 -4.87 -2.31
C ALA A 500 0.36 -5.12 -1.35
N GLU A 501 0.38 -6.28 -0.71
CA GLU A 501 1.65 -6.84 -0.28
C GLU A 501 2.36 -7.38 -1.53
N ALA A 502 3.50 -6.77 -1.87
CA ALA A 502 4.27 -7.14 -3.05
C ALA A 502 5.75 -6.86 -2.85
N TYR A 503 6.60 -7.71 -3.43
CA TYR A 503 8.04 -7.61 -3.35
C TYR A 503 8.67 -7.75 -4.74
N ASP A 504 9.31 -6.69 -5.22
CA ASP A 504 9.90 -6.69 -6.57
C ASP A 504 11.14 -7.59 -6.69
N ASN A 505 11.82 -7.89 -5.59
CA ASN A 505 12.96 -8.81 -5.57
C ASN A 505 12.56 -10.29 -5.48
N ASP A 506 11.27 -10.61 -5.33
CA ASP A 506 10.81 -11.99 -5.29
C ASP A 506 10.99 -12.64 -6.69
N PRO A 507 11.64 -13.80 -6.80
CA PRO A 507 11.81 -14.52 -8.06
C PRO A 507 10.50 -15.12 -8.61
N THR A 508 9.47 -15.26 -7.79
CA THR A 508 8.16 -15.82 -8.15
C THR A 508 7.18 -14.77 -8.67
N LYS A 509 7.58 -13.50 -8.71
CA LYS A 509 6.75 -12.41 -9.24
C LYS A 509 6.33 -12.68 -10.68
N VAL A 510 5.14 -12.20 -11.01
CA VAL A 510 4.50 -12.32 -12.31
C VAL A 510 4.40 -10.91 -12.90
N PRO A 511 5.33 -10.51 -13.79
CA PRO A 511 5.28 -9.19 -14.41
C PRO A 511 4.11 -9.07 -15.38
N GLY A 512 3.66 -7.84 -15.63
CA GLY A 512 2.65 -7.54 -16.64
C GLY A 512 3.15 -7.84 -18.06
N SER A 513 2.21 -8.13 -18.97
CA SER A 513 2.51 -8.44 -20.38
C SER A 513 2.31 -7.27 -21.35
N ASP A 514 1.87 -6.11 -20.86
CA ASP A 514 1.66 -4.92 -21.68
C ASP A 514 3.00 -4.42 -22.25
N PRO A 515 3.18 -4.37 -23.59
CA PRO A 515 4.48 -4.08 -24.21
C PRO A 515 4.96 -2.63 -24.02
N ILE A 516 4.07 -1.71 -23.65
CA ILE A 516 4.41 -0.33 -23.33
C ILE A 516 4.73 -0.21 -21.84
N ILE A 517 3.87 -0.77 -20.99
CA ILE A 517 3.96 -0.62 -19.53
C ILE A 517 5.06 -1.52 -18.93
N SER A 518 5.19 -2.76 -19.40
CA SER A 518 6.18 -3.71 -18.89
C SER A 518 7.63 -3.29 -19.16
N ARG A 519 7.84 -2.31 -20.05
CA ARG A 519 9.16 -1.74 -20.39
C ARG A 519 9.49 -0.47 -19.60
N LEU A 520 8.55 0.08 -18.82
CA LEU A 520 8.66 1.37 -18.16
C LEU A 520 9.52 1.40 -16.88
N ALA A 521 10.31 0.36 -16.61
CA ALA A 521 11.22 0.30 -15.45
C ALA A 521 12.63 -0.19 -15.86
N GLY A 522 13.11 0.26 -17.02
CA GLY A 522 14.22 -0.38 -17.72
C GLY A 522 13.85 -1.80 -18.17
N GLU A 523 14.75 -2.51 -18.86
CA GLU A 523 14.49 -3.85 -19.41
C GLU A 523 14.10 -4.93 -18.36
N ARG A 524 14.01 -4.57 -17.06
CA ARG A 524 13.76 -5.48 -15.94
C ARG A 524 12.32 -5.47 -15.40
N GLY A 525 11.48 -4.50 -15.78
CA GLY A 525 10.12 -4.36 -15.22
C GLY A 525 10.13 -4.11 -13.71
N ASN A 526 9.02 -3.62 -13.16
CA ASN A 526 8.83 -3.52 -11.71
C ASN A 526 7.39 -3.90 -11.37
N VAL A 527 7.21 -4.98 -10.60
CA VAL A 527 5.86 -5.51 -10.34
C VAL A 527 5.04 -4.57 -9.45
N MET A 528 5.68 -3.78 -8.59
CA MET A 528 4.99 -2.79 -7.76
C MET A 528 4.39 -1.69 -8.64
N PHE A 529 5.11 -1.27 -9.66
CA PHE A 529 4.62 -0.34 -10.68
C PHE A 529 3.43 -0.92 -11.44
N ASP A 530 3.52 -2.19 -11.89
CA ASP A 530 2.42 -2.87 -12.60
C ASP A 530 1.16 -2.96 -11.74
N LEU A 531 1.29 -3.27 -10.44
CA LEU A 531 0.17 -3.34 -9.50
C LEU A 531 -0.46 -1.97 -9.25
N LEU A 532 0.34 -0.92 -9.11
CA LEU A 532 -0.18 0.45 -9.05
C LEU A 532 -0.92 0.80 -10.34
N ASN A 533 -0.40 0.47 -11.51
CA ASN A 533 -1.12 0.68 -12.76
C ASN A 533 -2.44 -0.13 -12.82
N ALA A 534 -2.44 -1.37 -12.32
CA ALA A 534 -3.63 -2.22 -12.20
C ALA A 534 -4.69 -1.64 -11.23
N GLY A 535 -4.36 -0.61 -10.45
CA GLY A 535 -5.32 0.20 -9.71
C GLY A 535 -5.25 0.06 -8.20
N PHE A 536 -4.24 -0.64 -7.67
CA PHE A 536 -3.97 -0.67 -6.23
C PHE A 536 -3.79 0.73 -5.67
N ASN A 537 -4.34 0.99 -4.49
CA ASN A 537 -4.17 2.26 -3.80
C ASN A 537 -2.75 2.40 -3.25
N ALA A 538 -2.17 1.30 -2.76
CA ALA A 538 -0.79 1.28 -2.29
C ALA A 538 -0.11 -0.09 -2.43
N VAL A 539 1.22 -0.10 -2.37
CA VAL A 539 2.12 -1.27 -2.36
C VAL A 539 2.99 -1.25 -1.09
N TYR A 540 3.55 -2.36 -0.64
CA TYR A 540 4.40 -2.39 0.56
C TYR A 540 5.73 -1.62 0.40
N ASP A 541 6.29 -1.17 1.52
CA ASP A 541 7.57 -0.43 1.61
C ASP A 541 8.70 -1.24 2.26
N ASP A 542 8.96 -2.43 1.73
CA ASP A 542 10.03 -3.30 2.22
C ASP A 542 11.44 -2.67 2.16
N PRO A 543 11.85 -1.95 1.08
CA PRO A 543 13.20 -1.43 0.97
C PRO A 543 13.57 -0.43 2.07
N THR A 544 12.68 0.53 2.39
CA THR A 544 12.98 1.54 3.41
C THR A 544 12.89 0.96 4.82
N TYR A 545 11.97 0.03 5.09
CA TYR A 545 11.96 -0.74 6.34
C TYR A 545 13.31 -1.47 6.55
N LYS A 546 13.79 -2.20 5.54
CA LYS A 546 15.06 -2.91 5.58
C LYS A 546 16.26 -1.98 5.76
N ALA A 547 16.26 -0.82 5.10
CA ALA A 547 17.31 0.18 5.27
C ALA A 547 17.42 0.63 6.74
N LEU A 548 16.29 0.94 7.38
CA LEU A 548 16.26 1.31 8.80
C LEU A 548 16.69 0.16 9.72
N LYS A 549 16.21 -1.05 9.46
CA LYS A 549 16.61 -2.23 10.23
C LYS A 549 18.11 -2.50 10.14
N ASN A 550 18.70 -2.32 8.95
CA ASN A 550 20.13 -2.53 8.70
C ASN A 550 21.04 -1.51 9.43
N ILE A 551 20.52 -0.36 9.85
CA ILE A 551 21.27 0.58 10.72
C ILE A 551 21.54 -0.05 12.09
N TYR A 552 20.56 -0.79 12.62
CA TYR A 552 20.67 -1.43 13.93
C TYR A 552 21.29 -2.83 13.85
N ASP A 553 20.77 -3.69 12.98
CA ASP A 553 21.19 -5.10 12.95
C ASP A 553 22.28 -5.39 11.91
N GLY A 554 22.82 -4.34 11.28
CA GLY A 554 23.86 -4.44 10.26
C GLY A 554 24.88 -3.31 10.34
N GLN A 555 25.24 -2.76 9.18
CA GLN A 555 26.22 -1.67 9.03
C GLN A 555 25.63 -0.49 8.24
N GLY A 556 24.30 -0.37 8.22
CA GLY A 556 23.59 0.65 7.47
C GLY A 556 23.75 2.05 8.07
N TRP A 557 23.64 3.06 7.22
CA TRP A 557 23.66 4.46 7.62
C TRP A 557 22.30 5.09 7.38
N ALA A 558 21.95 6.13 8.14
CA ALA A 558 20.77 6.94 7.88
C ALA A 558 20.77 7.53 6.45
N ASN A 559 21.94 7.83 5.89
CA ASN A 559 22.09 8.23 4.48
C ASN A 559 21.61 7.19 3.46
N ASP A 560 21.54 5.90 3.82
CA ASP A 560 21.11 4.84 2.90
C ASP A 560 19.59 4.87 2.67
N ILE A 561 18.84 5.57 3.55
CA ILE A 561 17.39 5.76 3.41
C ILE A 561 17.06 6.42 2.07
N ASP A 562 17.81 7.45 1.65
CA ASP A 562 17.56 8.17 0.39
C ASP A 562 17.63 7.26 -0.83
N GLN A 563 18.51 6.26 -0.82
CA GLN A 563 18.67 5.29 -1.90
C GLN A 563 17.51 4.28 -1.94
N SER A 564 16.84 4.07 -0.80
CA SER A 564 15.72 3.14 -0.67
C SER A 564 14.37 3.73 -1.10
N LEU A 565 14.26 5.05 -1.30
CA LEU A 565 12.97 5.73 -1.46
C LEU A 565 12.23 5.38 -2.76
N GLY A 566 12.86 4.70 -3.72
CA GLY A 566 12.23 4.30 -4.98
C GLY A 566 11.80 5.48 -5.85
N GLU A 567 11.16 5.20 -6.99
CA GLU A 567 10.62 6.24 -7.88
C GLU A 567 9.38 6.90 -7.26
N SER A 568 9.13 8.17 -7.62
CA SER A 568 8.06 9.00 -7.02
C SER A 568 6.68 8.32 -6.97
N PHE A 569 6.30 7.58 -8.01
CA PHE A 569 5.01 6.90 -8.07
C PHE A 569 4.90 5.73 -7.10
N ILE A 570 5.97 4.95 -6.92
CA ILE A 570 6.02 3.91 -5.90
C ILE A 570 6.09 4.58 -4.52
N PHE A 571 7.06 5.48 -4.32
CA PHE A 571 7.30 6.22 -3.08
C PHE A 571 6.03 6.82 -2.46
N ASP A 572 5.26 7.59 -3.24
CA ASP A 572 4.06 8.28 -2.76
C ASP A 572 2.83 7.36 -2.63
N ASN A 573 2.92 6.13 -3.12
CA ASN A 573 1.89 5.11 -2.99
C ASN A 573 2.40 3.88 -2.22
N SER A 574 3.45 4.01 -1.42
CA SER A 574 3.88 2.94 -0.52
C SER A 574 3.14 2.98 0.82
N LEU A 575 2.70 1.81 1.30
CA LEU A 575 2.24 1.59 2.66
C LEU A 575 3.45 1.63 3.61
N ARG A 576 3.47 2.63 4.50
CA ARG A 576 4.53 2.81 5.49
C ARG A 576 4.18 2.07 6.78
N TYR A 577 5.01 1.11 7.18
CA TYR A 577 4.86 0.33 8.40
C TYR A 577 6.23 0.18 9.10
N ALA A 578 6.25 0.17 10.43
CA ALA A 578 7.46 -0.05 11.22
C ALA A 578 7.57 -1.50 11.73
N GLU A 579 6.43 -2.19 11.80
CA GLU A 579 6.27 -3.63 12.03
C GLU A 579 4.87 -4.04 11.51
N ASN A 580 4.67 -5.33 11.27
CA ASN A 580 3.39 -5.94 10.89
C ASN A 580 3.37 -7.39 11.41
N HIS A 581 2.45 -8.25 10.97
CA HIS A 581 2.36 -9.63 11.46
C HIS A 581 3.47 -10.57 10.93
N ASP A 582 4.15 -10.24 9.84
CA ASP A 582 5.27 -11.01 9.26
C ASP A 582 6.64 -10.42 9.60
N GLU A 583 6.68 -9.19 10.13
CA GLU A 583 7.91 -8.52 10.53
C GLU A 583 8.15 -8.64 12.03
N VAL A 584 9.42 -8.60 12.42
CA VAL A 584 9.80 -8.66 13.84
C VAL A 584 9.34 -7.41 14.59
N ARG A 585 8.95 -7.59 15.86
CA ARG A 585 8.56 -6.48 16.73
C ARG A 585 9.73 -5.53 16.96
N LEU A 586 9.46 -4.22 16.93
CA LEU A 586 10.39 -3.16 17.32
C LEU A 586 10.86 -3.34 18.76
N ALA A 587 9.97 -3.85 19.63
CA ALA A 587 10.29 -4.07 21.03
C ALA A 587 10.96 -5.43 21.32
N ALA A 588 11.15 -6.28 20.31
CA ALA A 588 11.76 -7.59 20.51
C ALA A 588 13.21 -7.48 21.00
N ARG A 589 13.58 -8.31 21.98
CA ARG A 589 14.91 -8.26 22.61
C ARG A 589 16.02 -8.83 21.74
N SER A 590 15.68 -9.74 20.83
CA SER A 590 16.62 -10.41 19.93
C SER A 590 16.87 -9.63 18.63
N GLN A 591 16.16 -8.51 18.44
CA GLN A 591 16.19 -7.69 17.22
C GLN A 591 16.45 -6.23 17.60
N TRP A 592 16.78 -5.38 16.62
CA TRP A 592 16.96 -3.94 16.84
C TRP A 592 17.99 -3.65 17.95
N GLN A 593 19.07 -4.43 17.99
CA GLN A 593 20.07 -4.45 19.07
C GLN A 593 19.52 -4.61 20.51
N GLY A 594 18.29 -5.10 20.67
CA GLY A 594 17.65 -5.26 21.99
C GLY A 594 17.27 -3.93 22.66
N LEU A 595 17.09 -2.86 21.90
CA LEU A 595 16.74 -1.51 22.41
C LEU A 595 15.32 -1.40 22.95
N GLY A 596 14.48 -2.42 22.70
CA GLY A 596 13.09 -2.45 23.12
C GLY A 596 12.26 -1.32 22.50
N MET A 597 11.16 -0.96 23.14
CA MET A 597 10.17 -0.03 22.58
C MET A 597 10.68 1.39 22.27
N ALA A 598 11.85 1.77 22.77
CA ALA A 598 12.45 3.08 22.50
C ALA A 598 12.78 3.27 21.01
N VAL A 599 13.21 2.21 20.31
CA VAL A 599 13.54 2.27 18.87
C VAL A 599 12.32 2.62 18.00
N GLY A 600 11.12 2.26 18.45
CA GLY A 600 9.89 2.47 17.69
C GLY A 600 9.57 3.94 17.43
N ARG A 601 9.98 4.86 18.32
CA ARG A 601 9.71 6.30 18.17
C ARG A 601 10.36 6.88 16.91
N PRO A 602 11.69 6.89 16.75
CA PRO A 602 12.33 7.47 15.58
C PRO A 602 12.05 6.67 14.30
N VAL A 603 11.97 5.33 14.37
CA VAL A 603 11.71 4.48 13.20
C VAL A 603 10.33 4.78 12.61
N ALA A 604 9.27 4.77 13.43
CA ALA A 604 7.93 5.07 12.95
C ALA A 604 7.79 6.55 12.53
N ALA A 605 8.41 7.47 13.25
CA ALA A 605 8.43 8.88 12.88
C ALA A 605 9.07 9.12 11.52
N LEU A 606 10.14 8.41 11.16
CA LEU A 606 10.70 8.49 9.82
C LEU A 606 9.73 7.89 8.81
N LEU A 607 9.41 6.60 8.93
CA LEU A 607 8.62 5.86 7.93
C LEU A 607 7.28 6.53 7.63
N TYR A 608 6.52 6.91 8.67
CA TYR A 608 5.20 7.52 8.47
C TYR A 608 5.29 8.95 7.92
N GLY A 609 6.41 9.63 8.14
CA GLY A 609 6.66 10.99 7.69
C GLY A 609 7.17 11.13 6.25
N LEU A 610 7.68 10.06 5.63
CA LEU A 610 8.36 10.14 4.33
C LEU A 610 7.44 10.59 3.19
N SER A 611 6.35 9.86 2.93
CA SER A 611 5.55 10.04 1.73
C SER A 611 4.06 10.33 2.00
N ARG A 612 3.28 10.46 0.92
CA ARG A 612 1.81 10.65 0.96
C ARG A 612 1.04 9.33 1.08
N GLY A 613 1.74 8.20 0.94
CA GLY A 613 1.18 6.85 0.96
C GLY A 613 0.60 6.48 2.33
N PRO A 614 -0.20 5.41 2.47
CA PRO A 614 -0.86 5.08 3.71
C PRO A 614 0.14 4.82 4.85
N ALA A 615 -0.26 5.08 6.09
CA ALA A 615 0.55 4.74 7.27
C ALA A 615 -0.17 3.68 8.11
N MET A 616 0.57 2.68 8.60
CA MET A 616 0.03 1.55 9.35
C MET A 616 0.76 1.31 10.66
N LEU A 617 -0.01 1.13 11.72
CA LEU A 617 0.44 0.70 13.05
C LEU A 617 -0.17 -0.67 13.37
N TYR A 618 0.65 -1.61 13.84
CA TYR A 618 0.22 -2.96 14.19
C TYR A 618 -0.03 -3.11 15.69
N ASN A 619 -1.11 -3.80 16.07
CA ASN A 619 -1.52 -3.90 17.48
C ASN A 619 -0.41 -4.50 18.35
N GLY A 620 -0.10 -3.82 19.45
CA GLY A 620 1.02 -4.15 20.34
C GLY A 620 2.20 -3.18 20.18
N GLN A 621 2.39 -2.60 18.98
CA GLN A 621 3.44 -1.60 18.72
C GLN A 621 3.31 -0.40 19.66
N GLU A 622 2.09 0.05 19.93
CA GLU A 622 1.81 1.25 20.74
C GLU A 622 2.13 1.10 22.23
N VAL A 623 2.31 -0.13 22.70
CA VAL A 623 2.57 -0.49 24.10
C VAL A 623 3.90 -1.22 24.26
N GLY A 624 4.65 -1.40 23.16
CA GLY A 624 5.95 -2.04 23.18
C GLY A 624 5.89 -3.55 23.38
N GLU A 625 4.95 -4.24 22.73
CA GLU A 625 4.86 -5.70 22.77
C GLU A 625 6.10 -6.36 22.15
N PRO A 626 6.89 -7.14 22.93
CA PRO A 626 8.14 -7.70 22.42
C PRO A 626 7.96 -9.02 21.66
N ALA A 627 6.79 -9.67 21.79
CA ALA A 627 6.55 -11.04 21.34
C ALA A 627 7.52 -12.08 21.95
N ASP A 628 7.86 -11.92 23.24
CA ASP A 628 8.67 -12.91 23.96
C ASP A 628 7.84 -14.17 24.26
N GLY A 629 8.39 -15.36 23.95
CA GLY A 629 7.80 -16.65 24.32
C GLY A 629 7.95 -17.73 23.25
N VAL A 630 7.73 -19.00 23.62
CA VAL A 630 7.71 -20.13 22.68
C VAL A 630 6.27 -20.59 22.54
N GLU A 631 5.55 -20.13 21.51
CA GLU A 631 4.12 -20.36 21.37
C GLU A 631 3.76 -21.78 20.90
N GLY A 632 4.60 -22.37 20.06
CA GLY A 632 4.32 -23.63 19.38
C GLY A 632 5.02 -23.71 18.04
N PHE A 633 4.25 -23.70 16.95
CA PHE A 633 4.81 -23.72 15.60
C PHE A 633 5.57 -22.44 15.26
N GLY A 634 5.08 -21.27 15.70
CA GLY A 634 5.75 -19.99 15.49
C GLY A 634 7.14 -19.92 16.14
N GLY A 635 7.24 -20.47 17.36
CA GLY A 635 8.47 -20.43 18.15
C GLY A 635 8.87 -19.01 18.58
N ASP A 636 10.01 -18.88 19.28
CA ASP A 636 10.50 -17.58 19.75
C ASP A 636 11.32 -16.87 18.66
N ASP A 637 10.61 -16.29 17.68
CA ASP A 637 11.19 -15.73 16.45
C ASP A 637 11.10 -14.19 16.35
N ALA A 638 10.75 -13.53 17.46
CA ALA A 638 10.49 -12.09 17.59
C ALA A 638 9.25 -11.57 16.84
N ARG A 639 8.37 -12.45 16.35
CA ARG A 639 7.06 -12.10 15.78
C ARG A 639 5.98 -12.60 16.72
N THR A 640 4.82 -11.96 16.68
CA THR A 640 3.67 -12.55 17.38
C THR A 640 3.09 -13.66 16.53
N SER A 641 2.96 -14.86 17.09
CA SER A 641 2.54 -16.04 16.33
C SER A 641 1.25 -15.83 15.52
N ILE A 642 1.33 -16.22 14.24
CA ILE A 642 0.19 -16.38 13.33
C ILE A 642 -0.25 -17.85 13.21
N PHE A 643 0.31 -18.77 14.00
CA PHE A 643 0.04 -20.21 13.87
C PHE A 643 -0.63 -20.78 15.13
N ASP A 644 -0.39 -20.16 16.29
CA ASP A 644 -0.72 -20.69 17.60
C ASP A 644 -1.79 -19.84 18.30
N TYR A 645 -2.50 -20.45 19.26
CA TYR A 645 -3.33 -19.70 20.20
C TYR A 645 -2.41 -19.04 21.22
N TRP A 646 -2.44 -17.72 21.29
CA TRP A 646 -1.55 -16.95 22.16
C TRP A 646 -2.19 -15.65 22.64
N SER A 647 -1.55 -14.99 23.61
CA SER A 647 -1.94 -13.67 24.09
C SER A 647 -0.71 -12.76 24.21
N MET A 648 -0.92 -11.45 24.19
CA MET A 648 0.16 -10.46 24.14
C MET A 648 0.30 -9.72 25.49
N PRO A 649 1.29 -10.07 26.34
CA PRO A 649 1.41 -9.55 27.71
C PRO A 649 1.30 -8.02 27.86
N GLU A 650 1.93 -7.26 26.98
CA GLU A 650 1.93 -5.79 27.06
C GLU A 650 0.64 -5.20 26.50
N LEU A 651 0.08 -5.76 25.43
CA LEU A 651 -1.24 -5.34 24.93
C LEU A 651 -2.35 -5.59 25.95
N ARG A 652 -2.29 -6.70 26.68
CA ARG A 652 -3.31 -7.04 27.70
C ARG A 652 -3.43 -6.01 28.81
N LYS A 653 -2.32 -5.35 29.18
CA LYS A 653 -2.33 -4.24 30.15
C LYS A 653 -3.15 -3.04 29.65
N TRP A 654 -3.18 -2.81 28.33
CA TRP A 654 -4.04 -1.79 27.74
C TRP A 654 -5.49 -2.28 27.60
N VAL A 655 -5.71 -3.50 27.09
CA VAL A 655 -7.03 -4.12 26.95
C VAL A 655 -7.76 -4.12 28.30
N ASN A 656 -7.07 -4.53 29.37
CA ASN A 656 -7.47 -4.39 30.76
C ASN A 656 -8.91 -4.89 31.01
N GLY A 657 -9.19 -6.14 30.65
CA GLY A 657 -10.55 -6.70 30.70
C GLY A 657 -11.54 -5.91 29.84
N HIS A 658 -11.15 -5.62 28.60
CA HIS A 658 -11.92 -4.89 27.58
C HIS A 658 -12.36 -3.47 27.98
N ARG A 659 -11.63 -2.83 28.91
CA ARG A 659 -11.84 -1.42 29.31
C ARG A 659 -11.06 -0.43 28.46
N TYR A 660 -9.93 -0.84 27.87
CA TYR A 660 -9.13 -0.02 26.93
C TYR A 660 -8.64 1.33 27.48
N GLU A 661 -8.49 1.43 28.81
CA GLU A 661 -8.18 2.67 29.54
C GLU A 661 -6.70 2.83 29.91
N GLY A 662 -5.86 1.82 29.64
CA GLY A 662 -4.42 1.88 29.90
C GLY A 662 -4.02 1.98 31.38
N ALA A 663 -4.91 1.70 32.33
CA ALA A 663 -4.62 1.83 33.76
C ALA A 663 -3.44 0.93 34.21
N GLN A 664 -3.27 -0.24 33.60
CA GLN A 664 -2.19 -1.19 33.91
C GLN A 664 -0.89 -0.94 33.12
N LEU A 665 -0.88 0.05 32.21
CA LEU A 665 0.34 0.42 31.48
C LEU A 665 1.31 1.19 32.37
N SER A 666 2.61 0.96 32.15
CA SER A 666 3.68 1.77 32.73
C SER A 666 3.61 3.22 32.24
N VAL A 667 4.37 4.13 32.88
CA VAL A 667 4.45 5.52 32.44
C VAL A 667 5.01 5.61 31.02
N GLU A 668 6.08 4.87 30.75
CA GLU A 668 6.78 4.86 29.47
C GLU A 668 5.89 4.29 28.35
N GLN A 669 5.06 3.28 28.65
CA GLN A 669 4.09 2.73 27.70
C GLN A 669 2.96 3.72 27.40
N LYS A 670 2.47 4.45 28.42
CA LYS A 670 1.48 5.52 28.21
C LYS A 670 2.05 6.63 27.33
N GLU A 671 3.30 7.01 27.56
CA GLU A 671 4.01 7.98 26.73
C GLU A 671 4.21 7.49 25.29
N LEU A 672 4.60 6.22 25.11
CA LEU A 672 4.75 5.61 23.79
C LEU A 672 3.42 5.62 23.02
N ARG A 673 2.33 5.20 23.67
CA ARG A 673 1.00 5.24 23.06
C ARG A 673 0.58 6.66 22.71
N ALA A 674 0.83 7.62 23.60
CA ALA A 674 0.53 9.02 23.34
C ALA A 674 1.36 9.60 22.19
N PHE A 675 2.64 9.20 22.07
CA PHE A 675 3.50 9.53 20.94
C PHE A 675 2.90 9.03 19.62
N TYR A 676 2.52 7.76 19.52
CA TYR A 676 1.90 7.23 18.32
C TYR A 676 0.58 7.93 17.99
N GLY A 677 -0.25 8.24 18.99
CA GLY A 677 -1.47 9.01 18.79
C GLY A 677 -1.21 10.41 18.23
N ARG A 678 -0.15 11.09 18.69
CA ARG A 678 0.26 12.40 18.12
C ARG A 678 0.80 12.25 16.71
N LEU A 679 1.69 11.28 16.46
CA LEU A 679 2.27 11.01 15.15
C LEU A 679 1.18 10.70 14.12
N MET A 680 0.27 9.78 14.41
CA MET A 680 -0.80 9.38 13.48
C MET A 680 -1.73 10.55 13.15
N LYS A 681 -2.06 11.42 14.11
CA LYS A 681 -2.82 12.65 13.81
C LYS A 681 -2.04 13.61 12.93
N LEU A 682 -0.76 13.86 13.26
CA LEU A 682 0.10 14.80 12.55
C LEU A 682 0.32 14.40 11.09
N VAL A 683 0.57 13.11 10.83
CA VAL A 683 0.77 12.62 9.46
C VAL A 683 -0.50 12.62 8.61
N GLY A 684 -1.66 12.91 9.21
CA GLY A 684 -2.92 13.18 8.51
C GLY A 684 -3.09 14.63 8.05
N GLU A 685 -2.21 15.54 8.46
CA GLU A 685 -2.26 16.96 8.09
C GLU A 685 -1.80 17.20 6.64
N PRO A 686 -2.20 18.33 6.00
CA PRO A 686 -1.87 18.66 4.61
C PRO A 686 -0.41 18.43 4.20
N ALA A 687 0.59 18.84 5.00
CA ALA A 687 2.00 18.63 4.64
C ALA A 687 2.40 17.15 4.47
N PHE A 688 1.67 16.22 5.09
CA PHE A 688 1.95 14.78 5.03
C PHE A 688 0.95 14.02 4.13
N ARG A 689 -0.30 14.47 4.10
CA ARG A 689 -1.36 13.96 3.22
C ARG A 689 -1.12 14.36 1.76
N ASP A 690 -0.83 15.63 1.53
CA ASP A 690 -0.70 16.25 0.21
C ASP A 690 0.64 16.98 0.03
N GLY A 691 1.55 16.97 1.00
CA GLY A 691 2.81 17.66 0.82
C GLY A 691 3.82 16.83 0.04
N ALA A 692 4.69 17.53 -0.68
CA ALA A 692 5.87 16.95 -1.30
C ALA A 692 6.94 16.61 -0.24
N PHE A 693 7.99 15.93 -0.67
CA PHE A 693 9.14 15.50 0.14
C PHE A 693 10.44 16.10 -0.39
N PHE A 694 11.36 16.47 0.50
CA PHE A 694 12.70 16.91 0.14
C PHE A 694 13.75 16.38 1.14
N PRO A 695 14.74 15.56 0.72
CA PRO A 695 15.75 15.02 1.60
C PRO A 695 16.82 16.06 1.95
N LEU A 696 17.32 16.07 3.19
CA LEU A 696 18.37 17.01 3.63
C LEU A 696 19.73 16.35 3.88
N ASN A 697 19.77 15.02 4.01
CA ASN A 697 21.01 14.27 4.23
C ASN A 697 22.05 14.48 3.12
N PRO A 698 21.72 14.50 1.81
CA PRO A 698 22.72 14.69 0.76
C PRO A 698 23.47 16.02 0.91
N SER A 699 22.75 17.10 1.21
CA SER A 699 23.31 18.45 1.37
C SER A 699 24.07 18.64 2.69
N ASN A 700 23.78 17.82 3.70
CA ASN A 700 24.43 17.86 5.01
C ASN A 700 25.52 16.79 5.19
N ARG A 701 25.77 15.96 4.17
CA ARG A 701 26.74 14.84 4.22
C ARG A 701 28.14 15.26 4.65
N ASN A 702 28.59 16.44 4.22
CA ASN A 702 29.91 16.99 4.53
C ASN A 702 29.92 17.96 5.73
N ASN A 703 28.78 18.22 6.36
CA ASN A 703 28.64 19.14 7.48
C ASN A 703 29.01 18.45 8.80
N PRO A 704 30.16 18.73 9.44
CA PRO A 704 30.58 18.05 10.67
C PRO A 704 29.64 18.32 11.86
N GLN A 705 28.85 19.39 11.82
CA GLN A 705 27.86 19.72 12.85
C GLN A 705 26.52 18.99 12.64
N TYR A 706 26.42 18.14 11.63
CA TYR A 706 25.26 17.28 11.37
C TYR A 706 25.41 15.90 12.04
N GLY A 707 25.65 15.90 13.36
CA GLY A 707 25.68 14.69 14.18
C GLY A 707 26.82 13.71 13.88
N ARG A 708 27.94 14.17 13.29
CA ARG A 708 29.09 13.33 12.96
C ARG A 708 29.80 12.84 14.23
N LEU A 709 30.07 11.54 14.33
CA LEU A 709 30.82 10.98 15.46
C LEU A 709 32.33 11.09 15.25
N PRO A 710 33.13 11.06 16.33
CA PRO A 710 34.58 10.99 16.22
C PRO A 710 35.04 9.80 15.38
N GLY A 711 35.93 10.05 14.41
CA GLY A 711 36.46 9.03 13.52
C GLY A 711 35.68 8.83 12.22
N GLU A 712 34.52 9.47 12.06
CA GLU A 712 33.77 9.46 10.82
C GLU A 712 34.24 10.58 9.87
N GLU A 713 34.41 10.27 8.59
CA GLU A 713 34.69 11.29 7.55
C GLU A 713 33.42 11.94 6.99
N THR A 714 32.27 11.27 7.17
CA THR A 714 30.98 11.63 6.60
C THR A 714 29.94 11.77 7.72
N SER A 715 29.00 12.71 7.58
CA SER A 715 27.86 12.88 8.52
C SER A 715 26.64 12.08 8.09
N GLY A 716 25.62 11.97 8.96
CA GLY A 716 24.38 11.25 8.62
C GLY A 716 24.47 9.73 8.80
N HIS A 717 25.28 9.26 9.75
CA HIS A 717 25.24 7.87 10.20
C HIS A 717 23.97 7.59 11.01
N TRP A 718 23.74 8.38 12.05
CA TRP A 718 22.59 8.20 12.96
C TRP A 718 21.53 9.30 12.88
N LEU A 719 21.78 10.36 12.09
CA LEU A 719 20.89 11.49 11.96
C LEU A 719 20.28 11.52 10.56
N TYR A 720 18.95 11.57 10.49
CA TYR A 720 18.22 11.75 9.24
C TYR A 720 17.30 12.96 9.33
N ALA A 721 17.27 13.78 8.29
CA ALA A 721 16.39 14.93 8.21
C ALA A 721 15.83 15.12 6.81
N PHE A 722 14.60 15.61 6.76
CA PHE A 722 13.89 15.90 5.52
C PHE A 722 12.82 16.97 5.76
N LEU A 723 12.31 17.51 4.66
CA LEU A 723 11.24 18.49 4.67
C LEU A 723 9.95 17.90 4.09
N ARG A 724 8.82 18.38 4.62
CA ARG A 724 7.49 18.18 4.04
C ARG A 724 6.81 19.52 3.89
N SER A 725 6.19 19.77 2.74
CA SER A 725 5.54 21.04 2.43
C SER A 725 4.36 20.81 1.50
N ASP A 726 3.20 21.36 1.84
CA ASP A 726 2.06 21.40 0.93
C ASP A 726 1.94 22.79 0.32
N ILE A 727 2.03 22.88 -1.01
CA ILE A 727 1.96 24.16 -1.74
C ILE A 727 0.59 24.83 -1.66
N SER A 728 -0.46 24.07 -1.30
CA SER A 728 -1.83 24.59 -1.21
C SER A 728 -2.15 25.21 0.15
N THR A 729 -1.29 25.02 1.15
CA THR A 729 -1.44 25.52 2.53
C THR A 729 -0.14 26.14 3.03
N PRO A 730 -0.14 26.87 4.16
CA PRO A 730 1.12 27.35 4.74
C PRO A 730 1.90 26.24 5.48
N GLN A 731 1.42 24.98 5.50
CA GLN A 731 2.04 23.94 6.30
C GLN A 731 3.36 23.47 5.71
N ARG A 732 4.41 23.60 6.52
CA ARG A 732 5.79 23.30 6.19
C ARG A 732 6.44 22.69 7.42
N PHE A 733 7.21 21.63 7.24
CA PHE A 733 7.83 20.90 8.35
C PHE A 733 9.30 20.57 8.04
N LEU A 734 10.14 20.72 9.07
CA LEU A 734 11.45 20.09 9.17
C LEU A 734 11.35 18.91 10.12
N ILE A 735 11.63 17.71 9.62
CA ILE A 735 11.64 16.48 10.40
C ILE A 735 13.10 16.11 10.65
N VAL A 736 13.42 15.75 11.88
CA VAL A 736 14.78 15.33 12.29
C VAL A 736 14.65 14.13 13.22
N ALA A 737 15.35 13.03 12.91
CA ALA A 737 15.38 11.84 13.74
C ALA A 737 16.81 11.49 14.14
N ASN A 738 17.00 11.27 15.45
CA ASN A 738 18.21 10.68 16.01
C ASN A 738 17.97 9.20 16.27
N LEU A 739 18.63 8.37 15.47
CA LEU A 739 18.57 6.91 15.52
C LEU A 739 19.61 6.33 16.49
N HIS A 740 20.53 7.14 17.02
CA HIS A 740 21.60 6.64 17.88
C HIS A 740 21.02 6.10 19.20
N PRO A 741 21.46 4.92 19.68
CA PRO A 741 20.99 4.32 20.93
C PRO A 741 21.18 5.18 22.19
N THR A 742 22.36 5.79 22.34
CA THR A 742 22.77 6.49 23.57
C THR A 742 23.27 7.92 23.37
N ASN A 743 23.74 8.29 22.18
CA ASN A 743 24.29 9.62 21.93
C ASN A 743 23.18 10.65 21.77
N ALA A 744 23.32 11.77 22.47
CA ALA A 744 22.46 12.94 22.40
C ALA A 744 23.26 14.11 21.82
N PRO A 745 23.40 14.20 20.48
CA PRO A 745 24.23 15.22 19.86
C PRO A 745 23.74 16.62 20.24
N GLN A 746 24.71 17.49 20.54
CA GLN A 746 24.50 18.87 20.96
C GLN A 746 24.80 19.83 19.81
N ASP A 747 24.16 20.99 19.81
CA ASP A 747 24.40 22.10 18.88
C ASP A 747 24.43 21.66 17.40
N ILE A 748 23.50 20.77 17.04
CA ILE A 748 23.38 20.25 15.69
C ILE A 748 22.99 21.39 14.77
N ARG A 749 23.64 21.46 13.61
CA ARG A 749 23.30 22.46 12.59
C ARG A 749 22.84 21.77 11.32
N ILE A 750 21.58 22.00 10.95
CA ILE A 750 20.99 21.44 9.73
C ILE A 750 20.94 22.54 8.67
N LEU A 751 21.77 22.42 7.65
CA LEU A 751 21.80 23.38 6.55
C LEU A 751 20.55 23.21 5.67
N LEU A 752 19.87 24.32 5.41
CA LEU A 752 18.80 24.42 4.41
C LEU A 752 19.38 25.07 3.14
N PRO A 753 19.82 24.28 2.15
CA PRO A 753 20.32 24.83 0.89
C PRO A 753 19.24 25.64 0.15
N ALA A 754 19.65 26.38 -0.89
CA ALA A 754 18.77 27.30 -1.60
C ALA A 754 17.53 26.62 -2.21
N ASP A 755 17.68 25.41 -2.72
CA ASP A 755 16.61 24.55 -3.23
C ASP A 755 15.66 24.08 -2.12
N ALA A 756 16.18 23.76 -0.92
CA ALA A 756 15.36 23.47 0.25
C ALA A 756 14.53 24.69 0.70
N LEU A 757 15.11 25.88 0.69
CA LEU A 757 14.37 27.12 0.98
C LEU A 757 13.32 27.40 -0.11
N GLN A 758 13.64 27.15 -1.38
CA GLN A 758 12.68 27.26 -2.47
C GLN A 758 11.52 26.25 -2.31
N PHE A 759 11.81 25.02 -1.95
CA PHE A 759 10.83 23.97 -1.65
C PHE A 759 9.85 24.38 -0.53
N LEU A 760 10.36 25.09 0.47
CA LEU A 760 9.56 25.66 1.55
C LEU A 760 8.83 26.95 1.14
N ASP A 761 8.85 27.37 -0.12
CA ASP A 761 8.30 28.66 -0.58
C ASP A 761 8.86 29.84 0.24
N LEU A 762 10.17 29.80 0.44
CA LEU A 762 11.00 30.85 1.05
C LEU A 762 12.12 31.32 0.11
N GLY A 763 12.29 30.67 -1.05
CA GLY A 763 13.25 31.05 -2.08
C GLY A 763 12.96 32.44 -2.64
N GLY A 764 13.98 33.30 -2.71
CA GLY A 764 13.86 34.68 -3.21
C GLY A 764 13.24 35.67 -2.21
N LYS A 765 12.83 35.24 -1.02
CA LYS A 765 12.48 36.16 0.07
C LYS A 765 13.74 36.87 0.61
N PRO A 766 13.61 38.06 1.23
CA PRO A 766 14.73 38.76 1.85
C PRO A 766 15.50 37.86 2.81
N LEU A 767 16.83 37.93 2.81
CA LEU A 767 17.70 37.06 3.61
C LEU A 767 17.46 37.19 5.12
N ASP A 768 16.95 38.33 5.57
CA ASP A 768 16.54 38.63 6.95
C ASP A 768 15.11 38.19 7.30
N THR A 769 14.42 37.45 6.41
CA THR A 769 13.07 36.93 6.68
C THR A 769 13.10 36.08 7.95
N PRO A 770 12.34 36.46 8.99
CA PRO A 770 12.31 35.72 10.24
C PRO A 770 11.54 34.41 10.10
N LEU A 771 12.10 33.35 10.66
CA LEU A 771 11.55 32.00 10.74
C LEU A 771 11.37 31.61 12.20
N GLU A 772 10.26 30.93 12.49
CA GLU A 772 10.01 30.29 13.77
C GLU A 772 9.67 28.82 13.54
N LEU A 773 10.42 27.93 14.18
CA LEU A 773 10.23 26.48 14.14
C LEU A 773 9.62 26.04 15.46
N ARG A 774 8.42 25.45 15.40
CA ARG A 774 7.71 24.95 16.58
C ARG A 774 7.59 23.44 16.53
N GLU A 775 8.03 22.78 17.59
CA GLU A 775 7.88 21.33 17.72
C GLU A 775 6.38 20.96 17.86
N ARG A 776 5.92 19.94 17.12
CA ARG A 776 4.53 19.44 17.13
C ARG A 776 4.33 18.00 17.67
N LEU A 777 5.37 17.20 17.86
CA LEU A 777 5.32 15.81 18.32
C LEU A 777 5.59 15.62 19.83
N PHE A 778 6.19 16.60 20.50
CA PHE A 778 6.59 16.68 21.90
C PHE A 778 6.34 18.09 22.46
N SER A 779 5.78 18.19 23.67
CA SER A 779 5.23 19.45 24.19
C SER A 779 6.23 20.43 24.83
N GLU A 780 7.52 20.12 24.87
CA GLU A 780 8.46 20.75 25.82
C GLU A 780 9.67 21.46 25.19
N MET A 781 9.67 21.75 23.89
CA MET A 781 10.76 22.50 23.25
C MET A 781 10.39 23.95 22.97
N ASP A 782 11.26 24.87 23.38
CA ASP A 782 11.16 26.29 23.01
C ASP A 782 11.24 26.45 21.48
N PRO A 783 10.49 27.39 20.90
CA PRO A 783 10.57 27.64 19.47
C PRO A 783 11.98 28.07 19.05
N ILE A 784 12.49 27.49 17.97
CA ILE A 784 13.76 27.92 17.38
C ILE A 784 13.45 29.12 16.48
N ARG A 785 14.17 30.23 16.68
CA ARG A 785 14.03 31.44 15.88
C ARG A 785 15.33 31.76 15.18
N LEU A 786 15.23 32.04 13.89
CA LEU A 786 16.36 32.34 13.02
C LEU A 786 15.87 33.08 11.77
N THR A 787 16.80 33.51 10.93
CA THR A 787 16.52 34.08 9.62
C THR A 787 16.74 33.05 8.51
N THR A 788 16.19 33.31 7.31
CA THR A 788 16.50 32.49 6.13
C THR A 788 18.00 32.44 5.81
N ALA A 789 18.76 33.52 6.07
CA ALA A 789 20.21 33.55 5.90
C ALA A 789 20.93 32.62 6.87
N GLU A 790 20.54 32.64 8.15
CA GLU A 790 21.11 31.76 9.17
C GLU A 790 20.79 30.30 8.84
N ALA A 791 19.54 29.99 8.46
CA ALA A 791 19.13 28.63 8.09
C ALA A 791 19.96 28.05 6.94
N SER A 792 20.38 28.89 5.98
CA SER A 792 21.15 28.46 4.82
C SER A 792 22.66 28.40 5.07
N THR A 793 23.21 29.39 5.79
CA THR A 793 24.66 29.54 5.95
C THR A 793 25.19 28.85 7.20
N SER A 794 24.52 29.06 8.33
CA SER A 794 24.90 28.52 9.63
C SER A 794 24.12 27.26 9.99
N GLY A 795 22.96 27.06 9.37
CA GLY A 795 22.05 25.95 9.64
C GLY A 795 21.02 26.27 10.72
N VAL A 796 19.94 25.51 10.72
CA VAL A 796 18.99 25.46 11.84
C VAL A 796 19.71 24.82 13.03
N THR A 797 19.95 25.62 14.07
CA THR A 797 20.60 25.14 15.30
C THR A 797 19.58 24.44 16.19
N ILE A 798 19.83 23.17 16.48
CA ILE A 798 19.07 22.36 17.43
C ILE A 798 20.00 22.05 18.61
N ASN A 799 19.72 22.64 19.76
CA ASN A 799 20.58 22.55 20.95
C ASN A 799 20.86 21.10 21.34
N GLN A 800 19.83 20.26 21.33
CA GLN A 800 19.96 18.84 21.63
C GLN A 800 18.82 18.06 20.97
N ILE A 801 19.12 16.85 20.51
CA ILE A 801 18.12 15.83 20.19
C ILE A 801 18.40 14.59 21.03
N SER A 802 17.37 14.11 21.74
CA SER A 802 17.53 12.93 22.60
C SER A 802 17.86 11.67 21.79
N PRO A 803 18.54 10.67 22.38
CA PRO A 803 18.73 9.37 21.74
C PRO A 803 17.37 8.75 21.42
N LEU A 804 17.30 7.97 20.33
CA LEU A 804 16.10 7.28 19.89
C LEU A 804 14.84 8.19 19.89
N SER A 805 14.93 9.33 19.22
CA SER A 805 13.85 10.32 19.17
C SER A 805 13.73 11.00 17.81
N ALA A 806 12.59 11.62 17.54
CA ALA A 806 12.36 12.38 16.33
C ALA A 806 11.53 13.63 16.60
N SER A 807 11.89 14.76 16.02
CA SER A 807 11.19 16.03 16.18
C SER A 807 10.55 16.46 14.86
N TYR A 808 9.34 17.01 14.94
CA TYR A 808 8.59 17.54 13.81
C TYR A 808 8.40 19.05 14.02
N PHE A 809 9.30 19.83 13.44
CA PHE A 809 9.26 21.28 13.56
C PHE A 809 8.40 21.89 12.46
N GLU A 810 7.25 22.45 12.82
CA GLU A 810 6.46 23.29 11.92
C GLU A 810 7.21 24.60 11.65
N VAL A 811 7.55 24.85 10.39
CA VAL A 811 8.30 26.03 9.95
C VAL A 811 7.32 27.14 9.59
N ARG A 812 7.36 28.25 10.32
CA ARG A 812 6.51 29.42 10.08
C ARG A 812 7.36 30.61 9.68
N GLY A 813 6.98 31.28 8.60
CA GLY A 813 7.44 32.65 8.35
C GLY A 813 6.73 33.60 9.29
N LEU A 814 7.47 34.42 10.02
CA LEU A 814 6.92 35.43 10.93
C LEU A 814 6.54 36.73 10.23
#